data_AF-A0A851RHQ1-F1
#
_entry.id   AF-A0A851RHQ1-F1
#
_cell.length_a   1.000
_cell.length_b   1.000
_cell.length_c   1.000
_cell.angle_alpha   90.00
_cell.angle_beta   90.00
_cell.angle_gamma   90.00
#
_symmetry.space_group_name_H-M   'P 1'
#
loop_
_entity.id
_entity.type
_entity.pdbx_description
1 polymer ?
#
loop_
_entity_poly.entity_id
_entity_poly.type
_entity_poly.pdbx_seq_one_letter_code
_entity_poly.pdbx_strand_id
1 'polypeptide(L)'
;LLLAVEDPWAHLGSGGATLNALLVAAEHLSARAGCTVVTADVLRDARILILHMGRDFSFDDCGRAFTCLPAEEPGAAAEALVCNLDSLLGTMTHRLCVGSPPGVWVCSTDMLLTVPSTPGINWDGFQGVRVIAVPGSPEYARNHGVYLTNEQGLVHDIIYKGTEAQIQQCAGSDGTVPLVCGIVYFSSDAAEQLLATHVIPPLDACTYMGLDSGAPPIQLSLFFDIVLCMAGGMTEEDFVKGGGDASVRSARSVLWTALRGFPLSMACIPNASYDYMSASASDHIRSLTLLPGSASHLRFCKTAHSHVDQPCLLEDGSSVTNCLLEGAVQLAAGSVIQHCHLQGPLVIGPGCLLSGLNVDSSPALRGCPLRDIVLQGHHVRLRHLPCRVFTLTGRLDDWQSPVEEATYLNMPWAEFFQRTGVREGDLWDAETPRRSRCLLSARLFPVLHAREALGLQDVLWLLGLATVASEQLARWRTAWRMSWQELLPCLDTEAELDARQALFFLQGQRKVRRVLLGRQDSSLLPLARSAVHEGYHKALLGTLDEVASTASDAGIAARALACIAEVLGCMAQGEGGLRSGPAANREWASAFGRLESGDIAGGVQELAAERQKWMSRPALLVRAARHYEGAEQILIRQAVMSSCQFITVEQVELPPLGHWVQVVCPARLDLSGGWSDTPPITYEHGGAVVDVAVLVDGCRPIGARVRRIAQPELRLVSLSGTPRSEVVAELVCQELEHLQDYCQPHAPGALLKAAFICTQVVQFPSQTPLQAQLMENFGGGFEVHTWSKLPHGSGLGTSSILAGAVMASLYRVAGKAASTESLIHAVLHLEQRLTTGGGWQDQVGGLVPGIKIGRSKAQLPLRVEVEQILVPDGFTQTLNDHLLLVYTGKTRLARNLLQDVVRNWYARLPSIVQNADALVSNAEECAQALRQGDLLLLGKCLDGYWQQKKCMAPGCEPLAVGRMMGALQPYVYGQCLAGAGGGGFLCILTKAPRQKEALHQVLANTEGLGNFSIHNVEVDTGGFSVEVVGCDTD
;
A
#
# COMPACT_ATOMS: atom_id res chain seq x y z
N LEU A 1 5.15 -17.36 -16.62
CA LEU A 1 4.93 -18.79 -16.33
C LEU A 1 5.63 -19.05 -15.02
N LEU A 2 4.93 -19.60 -14.02
CA LEU A 2 5.50 -20.02 -12.75
C LEU A 2 5.26 -21.52 -12.64
N LEU A 3 6.30 -22.30 -12.36
CA LEU A 3 6.24 -23.76 -12.25
C LEU A 3 6.80 -24.17 -10.89
N ALA A 4 6.11 -25.07 -10.20
CA ALA A 4 6.66 -25.82 -9.08
C ALA A 4 7.06 -27.20 -9.62
N VAL A 5 8.34 -27.53 -9.54
CA VAL A 5 8.89 -28.79 -10.08
C VAL A 5 9.36 -29.64 -8.91
N GLU A 6 8.75 -30.81 -8.75
CA GLU A 6 9.15 -31.79 -7.75
C GLU A 6 10.41 -32.53 -8.21
N ASP A 7 11.32 -32.81 -7.28
CA ASP A 7 12.43 -33.70 -7.55
C ASP A 7 11.91 -35.14 -7.71
N PRO A 8 12.23 -35.84 -8.82
CA PRO A 8 11.72 -37.17 -9.10
C PRO A 8 12.22 -38.24 -8.10
N TRP A 9 13.27 -37.94 -7.33
CA TRP A 9 13.78 -38.77 -6.25
C TRP A 9 14.38 -37.94 -5.12
N ALA A 10 14.24 -38.42 -3.88
CA ALA A 10 14.78 -37.77 -2.70
C ALA A 10 16.32 -37.68 -2.76
N HIS A 11 16.88 -36.48 -2.65
CA HIS A 11 18.34 -36.19 -2.70
C HIS A 11 19.01 -36.28 -4.08
N LEU A 12 18.30 -35.94 -5.15
CA LEU A 12 18.83 -35.81 -6.52
C LEU A 12 20.06 -34.90 -6.67
N GLY A 13 20.24 -33.95 -5.74
CA GLY A 13 21.31 -32.96 -5.77
C GLY A 13 21.01 -31.81 -6.73
N SER A 14 21.67 -30.67 -6.51
CA SER A 14 21.35 -29.42 -7.25
C SER A 14 21.60 -29.50 -8.76
N GLY A 15 22.52 -30.36 -9.20
CA GLY A 15 22.80 -30.56 -10.62
C GLY A 15 21.68 -31.36 -11.29
N GLY A 16 21.27 -32.47 -10.68
CA GLY A 16 20.17 -33.28 -11.18
C GLY A 16 18.83 -32.53 -11.15
N ALA A 17 18.55 -31.81 -10.06
CA ALA A 17 17.37 -30.96 -9.94
C ALA A 17 17.35 -29.85 -11.02
N THR A 18 18.50 -29.28 -11.37
CA THR A 18 18.60 -28.29 -12.46
C THR A 18 18.23 -28.90 -13.80
N LEU A 19 18.74 -30.10 -14.11
CA LEU A 19 18.43 -30.80 -15.36
C LEU A 19 16.94 -31.15 -15.46
N ASN A 20 16.35 -31.67 -14.37
CA ASN A 20 14.92 -31.96 -14.31
C ASN A 20 14.06 -30.71 -14.47
N ALA A 21 14.37 -29.63 -13.74
CA ALA A 21 13.65 -28.36 -13.85
C ALA A 21 13.75 -27.75 -15.27
N LEU A 22 14.92 -27.86 -15.90
CA LEU A 22 15.11 -27.40 -17.27
C LEU A 22 14.30 -28.21 -18.28
N LEU A 23 14.23 -29.53 -18.11
CA LEU A 23 13.37 -30.41 -18.92
C LEU A 23 11.90 -30.02 -18.79
N VAL A 24 11.39 -29.90 -17.56
CA VAL A 24 9.98 -29.54 -17.31
C VAL A 24 9.64 -28.15 -17.85
N ALA A 25 10.57 -27.19 -17.71
CA ALA A 25 10.40 -25.85 -18.28
C ALA A 25 10.36 -25.90 -19.82
N ALA A 26 11.28 -26.63 -20.46
CA ALA A 26 11.31 -26.80 -21.91
C ALA A 26 10.06 -27.51 -22.44
N GLU A 27 9.54 -28.50 -21.72
CA GLU A 27 8.29 -29.19 -22.04
C GLU A 27 7.10 -28.21 -22.04
N HIS A 28 6.93 -27.42 -20.98
CA HIS A 28 5.85 -26.44 -20.90
C HIS A 28 5.96 -25.34 -21.96
N LEU A 29 7.19 -24.89 -22.25
CA LEU A 29 7.43 -23.91 -23.31
C LEU A 29 7.14 -24.51 -24.70
N SER A 30 7.54 -25.75 -24.95
CA SER A 30 7.26 -26.49 -26.19
C SER A 30 5.76 -26.67 -26.39
N ALA A 31 5.03 -27.07 -25.35
CA ALA A 31 3.57 -27.21 -25.39
C ALA A 31 2.89 -25.86 -25.70
N ARG A 32 3.34 -24.76 -25.09
CA ARG A 32 2.83 -23.40 -25.39
C ARG A 32 3.15 -22.93 -26.79
N ALA A 33 4.25 -23.40 -27.38
CA ALA A 33 4.62 -23.15 -28.76
C ALA A 33 3.86 -24.05 -29.78
N GLY A 34 3.02 -24.97 -29.30
CA GLY A 34 2.26 -25.89 -30.14
C GLY A 34 3.07 -27.08 -30.66
N CYS A 35 4.25 -27.34 -30.08
CA CYS A 35 5.06 -28.50 -30.41
C CYS A 35 4.48 -29.78 -29.78
N THR A 36 4.55 -30.90 -30.50
CA THR A 36 4.14 -32.22 -29.99
C THR A 36 5.28 -33.00 -29.33
N VAL A 37 6.48 -32.43 -29.32
CA VAL A 37 7.70 -32.99 -28.73
C VAL A 37 8.43 -31.88 -27.97
N VAL A 38 9.24 -32.25 -26.98
CA VAL A 38 10.15 -31.31 -26.32
C VAL A 38 11.21 -30.87 -27.33
N THR A 39 11.31 -29.57 -27.60
CA THR A 39 12.36 -28.99 -28.45
C THR A 39 13.17 -27.96 -27.67
N ALA A 40 14.50 -27.99 -27.83
CA ALA A 40 15.39 -27.02 -27.22
C ALA A 40 15.30 -25.62 -27.88
N ASP A 41 14.71 -25.52 -29.08
CA ASP A 41 14.55 -24.25 -29.80
C ASP A 41 13.78 -23.20 -28.98
N VAL A 42 12.88 -23.64 -28.08
CA VAL A 42 12.13 -22.74 -27.20
C VAL A 42 13.01 -22.00 -26.19
N LEU A 43 14.25 -22.45 -25.97
CA LEU A 43 15.19 -21.81 -25.06
C LEU A 43 15.89 -20.59 -25.66
N ARG A 44 15.93 -20.46 -27.00
CA ARG A 44 16.69 -19.39 -27.68
C ARG A 44 16.30 -17.99 -27.23
N ASP A 45 15.00 -17.75 -27.05
CA ASP A 45 14.44 -16.46 -26.62
C ASP A 45 13.88 -16.48 -25.19
N ALA A 46 14.01 -17.60 -24.48
CA ALA A 46 13.47 -17.74 -23.13
C ALA A 46 14.37 -17.09 -22.09
N ARG A 47 13.76 -16.51 -21.05
CA ARG A 47 14.44 -16.07 -19.83
C ARG A 47 13.89 -16.89 -18.68
N ILE A 48 14.67 -17.85 -18.22
CA ILE A 48 14.26 -18.81 -17.20
C ILE A 48 15.05 -18.51 -15.93
N LEU A 49 14.37 -18.48 -14.79
CA LEU A 49 14.97 -18.44 -13.46
C LEU A 49 14.52 -19.67 -12.70
N ILE A 50 15.48 -20.53 -12.33
CA ILE A 50 15.30 -21.70 -11.49
C ILE A 50 15.75 -21.31 -10.09
N LEU A 51 14.83 -21.38 -9.13
CA LEU A 51 15.12 -21.22 -7.71
C LEU A 51 15.11 -22.61 -7.05
N HIS A 52 16.27 -23.07 -6.61
CA HIS A 52 16.38 -24.36 -5.92
C HIS A 52 15.91 -24.21 -4.49
N MET A 53 14.86 -24.97 -4.17
CA MET A 53 14.45 -25.18 -2.79
C MET A 53 15.57 -25.90 -2.06
N GLY A 54 16.15 -25.21 -1.08
CA GLY A 54 17.23 -25.70 -0.24
C GLY A 54 16.90 -26.99 0.50
N ARG A 55 17.90 -27.57 1.16
CA ARG A 55 17.67 -28.71 2.07
C ARG A 55 16.80 -28.28 3.26
N ASP A 56 16.23 -29.28 3.93
CA ASP A 56 15.52 -29.11 5.19
C ASP A 56 16.29 -28.23 6.19
N PHE A 57 15.54 -27.49 7.00
CA PHE A 57 16.09 -26.48 7.89
C PHE A 57 15.53 -26.65 9.30
N SER A 58 16.39 -26.89 10.28
CA SER A 58 15.94 -27.18 11.65
C SER A 58 15.20 -26.01 12.32
N PHE A 59 15.31 -24.79 11.78
CA PHE A 59 14.72 -23.59 12.38
C PHE A 59 13.44 -23.12 11.68
N ASP A 60 13.06 -23.73 10.55
CA ASP A 60 11.81 -23.45 9.86
C ASP A 60 11.25 -24.70 9.17
N ASP A 61 10.03 -25.09 9.56
CA ASP A 61 9.34 -26.30 9.07
C ASP A 61 9.02 -26.26 7.56
N CYS A 62 9.04 -25.08 6.95
CA CYS A 62 8.84 -24.89 5.51
C CYS A 62 10.16 -24.80 4.74
N GLY A 63 11.30 -24.98 5.41
CA GLY A 63 12.62 -24.90 4.82
C GLY A 63 13.14 -23.47 4.61
N ARG A 64 14.31 -23.36 4.00
CA ARG A 64 15.07 -22.09 3.93
C ARG A 64 14.45 -21.03 3.05
N ALA A 65 13.80 -21.44 1.96
CA ALA A 65 13.15 -20.51 1.05
C ALA A 65 12.01 -19.75 1.74
N PHE A 66 11.25 -20.46 2.58
CA PHE A 66 10.08 -19.92 3.27
C PHE A 66 10.38 -19.40 4.67
N THR A 67 11.66 -19.32 5.05
CA THR A 67 12.08 -18.64 6.27
C THR A 67 11.66 -17.18 6.21
N CYS A 68 10.74 -16.79 7.10
CA CYS A 68 10.24 -15.42 7.17
C CYS A 68 11.33 -14.47 7.67
N LEU A 69 11.51 -13.37 6.95
CA LEU A 69 12.45 -12.32 7.27
C LEU A 69 11.75 -11.21 8.07
N PRO A 70 12.46 -10.52 8.98
CA PRO A 70 11.91 -9.40 9.73
C PRO A 70 11.90 -8.14 8.86
N ALA A 71 11.14 -8.20 7.76
CA ALA A 71 11.10 -7.19 6.74
C ALA A 71 9.67 -6.90 6.27
N GLU A 72 9.46 -5.66 5.85
CA GLU A 72 8.22 -5.21 5.22
C GLU A 72 8.56 -4.53 3.89
N GLU A 73 7.60 -4.48 2.98
CA GLU A 73 7.71 -3.74 1.72
C GLU A 73 6.61 -2.66 1.66
N PRO A 74 6.85 -1.46 2.22
CA PRO A 74 5.81 -0.42 2.31
C PRO A 74 5.27 0.07 0.96
N GLY A 75 6.04 -0.11 -0.12
CA GLY A 75 5.66 0.25 -1.49
C GLY A 75 4.88 -0.84 -2.23
N ALA A 76 4.75 -2.04 -1.66
CA ALA A 76 4.08 -3.15 -2.31
C ALA A 76 2.58 -2.88 -2.51
N ALA A 77 2.03 -3.40 -3.61
CA ALA A 77 0.61 -3.27 -3.91
C ALA A 77 -0.27 -4.03 -2.90
N ALA A 78 0.25 -5.08 -2.28
CA ALA A 78 -0.40 -5.91 -1.27
C ALA A 78 0.60 -6.17 -0.13
N GLU A 79 0.11 -6.25 1.10
CA GLU A 79 0.96 -6.55 2.27
C GLU A 79 1.04 -8.06 2.47
N ALA A 80 2.23 -8.63 2.54
CA ALA A 80 2.42 -10.07 2.74
C ALA A 80 3.62 -10.34 3.65
N LEU A 81 3.66 -11.54 4.23
CA LEU A 81 4.87 -12.01 4.90
C LEU A 81 5.99 -12.11 3.87
N VAL A 82 7.15 -11.53 4.19
CA VAL A 82 8.33 -11.59 3.34
C VAL A 82 9.19 -12.77 3.78
N CYS A 83 9.49 -13.68 2.87
CA CYS A 83 10.43 -14.78 3.10
C CYS A 83 11.70 -14.66 2.25
N ASN A 84 12.66 -15.55 2.47
CA ASN A 84 13.90 -15.55 1.71
C ASN A 84 13.67 -15.71 0.19
N LEU A 85 12.66 -16.49 -0.21
CA LEU A 85 12.26 -16.66 -1.59
C LEU A 85 11.90 -15.31 -2.25
N ASP A 86 11.11 -14.48 -1.57
CA ASP A 86 10.72 -13.16 -2.07
C ASP A 86 11.94 -12.24 -2.21
N SER A 87 12.83 -12.26 -1.22
CA SER A 87 14.08 -11.50 -1.24
C SER A 87 14.98 -11.90 -2.41
N LEU A 88 15.15 -13.19 -2.65
CA LEU A 88 15.95 -13.70 -3.76
C LEU A 88 15.28 -13.42 -5.10
N LEU A 89 13.97 -13.63 -5.22
CA LEU A 89 13.22 -13.35 -6.44
C LEU A 89 13.33 -11.86 -6.83
N GLY A 90 13.16 -10.95 -5.88
CA GLY A 90 13.33 -9.51 -6.09
C GLY A 90 14.76 -9.14 -6.48
N THR A 91 15.75 -9.71 -5.79
CA THR A 91 17.17 -9.48 -6.08
C THR A 91 17.58 -10.01 -7.45
N MET A 92 17.16 -11.22 -7.81
CA MET A 92 17.44 -11.81 -9.12
C MET A 92 16.77 -10.98 -10.22
N THR A 93 15.49 -10.69 -10.09
CA THR A 93 14.68 -10.04 -11.13
C THR A 93 15.10 -8.58 -11.38
N HIS A 94 15.29 -7.80 -10.31
CA HIS A 94 15.46 -6.35 -10.42
C HIS A 94 16.92 -5.90 -10.35
N ARG A 95 17.87 -6.79 -10.03
CA ARG A 95 19.30 -6.43 -9.92
C ARG A 95 20.18 -7.33 -10.78
N LEU A 96 20.20 -8.64 -10.55
CA LEU A 96 21.18 -9.53 -11.17
C LEU A 96 20.87 -9.90 -12.62
N CYS A 97 19.61 -10.21 -12.94
CA CYS A 97 19.19 -10.59 -14.29
C CYS A 97 19.06 -9.39 -15.23
N VAL A 98 19.16 -8.16 -14.73
CA VAL A 98 19.00 -6.95 -15.54
C VAL A 98 20.14 -6.89 -16.57
N GLY A 99 19.76 -6.78 -17.85
CA GLY A 99 20.70 -6.72 -18.96
C GLY A 99 21.25 -8.07 -19.45
N SER A 100 20.90 -9.21 -18.81
CA SER A 100 21.34 -10.52 -19.31
C SER A 100 20.65 -10.88 -20.64
N PRO A 101 21.31 -11.65 -21.52
CA PRO A 101 20.66 -12.21 -22.70
C PRO A 101 19.59 -13.26 -22.31
N PRO A 102 18.82 -13.80 -23.29
CA PRO A 102 18.06 -15.03 -23.09
C PRO A 102 18.95 -16.19 -22.63
N GLY A 103 18.42 -17.01 -21.74
CA GLY A 103 19.13 -18.11 -21.08
C GLY A 103 18.49 -18.51 -19.75
N VAL A 104 19.24 -19.29 -18.97
CA VAL A 104 18.78 -19.93 -17.73
C VAL A 104 19.62 -19.47 -16.54
N TRP A 105 18.99 -18.77 -15.61
CA TRP A 105 19.53 -18.50 -14.29
C TRP A 105 19.17 -19.62 -13.33
N VAL A 106 20.12 -19.99 -12.49
CA VAL A 106 19.94 -20.95 -11.39
C VAL A 106 20.42 -20.28 -10.11
N CYS A 107 19.60 -20.28 -9.07
CA CYS A 107 19.91 -19.67 -7.77
C CYS A 107 19.43 -20.56 -6.63
N SER A 108 20.29 -20.80 -5.63
CA SER A 108 19.91 -21.52 -4.40
C SER A 108 19.17 -20.61 -3.41
N THR A 109 18.21 -21.16 -2.67
CA THR A 109 17.58 -20.48 -1.53
C THR A 109 18.29 -20.75 -0.19
N ASP A 110 19.48 -21.35 -0.21
CA ASP A 110 20.21 -21.72 1.01
C ASP A 110 20.93 -20.54 1.69
N MET A 111 20.88 -19.35 1.09
CA MET A 111 21.56 -18.15 1.58
C MET A 111 20.63 -16.95 1.67
N LEU A 112 21.02 -16.00 2.51
CA LEU A 112 20.55 -14.62 2.43
C LEU A 112 21.54 -13.83 1.57
N LEU A 113 21.02 -13.13 0.57
CA LEU A 113 21.82 -12.38 -0.39
C LEU A 113 21.42 -10.92 -0.43
N THR A 114 22.39 -10.02 -0.26
CA THR A 114 22.18 -8.59 -0.51
C THR A 114 23.11 -8.12 -1.63
N VAL A 115 22.54 -7.48 -2.65
CA VAL A 115 23.26 -7.01 -3.85
C VAL A 115 23.06 -5.50 -3.99
N PRO A 116 24.07 -4.69 -4.34
CA PRO A 116 23.87 -3.27 -4.60
C PRO A 116 22.90 -3.01 -5.77
N SER A 117 22.33 -1.81 -5.85
CA SER A 117 21.39 -1.43 -6.92
C SER A 117 22.00 -1.52 -8.32
N THR A 118 23.31 -1.29 -8.44
CA THR A 118 24.08 -1.45 -9.67
C THR A 118 25.16 -2.51 -9.46
N PRO A 119 24.90 -3.79 -9.79
CA PRO A 119 25.88 -4.87 -9.58
C PRO A 119 27.05 -4.85 -10.56
N GLY A 120 26.96 -4.09 -11.66
CA GLY A 120 28.07 -3.88 -12.59
C GLY A 120 28.41 -5.08 -13.47
N ILE A 121 27.47 -6.00 -13.70
CA ILE A 121 27.70 -7.17 -14.56
C ILE A 121 27.67 -6.76 -16.04
N ASN A 122 28.76 -6.99 -16.77
CA ASN A 122 28.86 -6.68 -18.19
C ASN A 122 28.46 -7.89 -19.06
N TRP A 123 27.40 -7.73 -19.87
CA TRP A 123 26.88 -8.77 -20.77
C TRP A 123 27.24 -8.56 -22.25
N ASP A 124 27.98 -7.50 -22.59
CA ASP A 124 28.33 -7.18 -23.97
C ASP A 124 29.19 -8.29 -24.59
N GLY A 125 28.68 -8.89 -25.68
CA GLY A 125 29.36 -9.98 -26.38
C GLY A 125 29.49 -11.27 -25.56
N PHE A 126 28.73 -11.42 -24.47
CA PHE A 126 28.80 -12.59 -23.60
C PHE A 126 28.39 -13.90 -24.31
N GLN A 127 29.13 -14.97 -24.04
CA GLN A 127 28.87 -16.34 -24.50
C GLN A 127 29.22 -17.33 -23.39
N GLY A 128 28.57 -18.51 -23.38
CA GLY A 128 28.89 -19.59 -22.44
C GLY A 128 28.17 -19.51 -21.10
N VAL A 129 28.91 -19.72 -20.01
CA VAL A 129 28.36 -19.82 -18.64
C VAL A 129 29.03 -18.78 -17.74
N ARG A 130 28.25 -18.19 -16.84
CA ARG A 130 28.75 -17.21 -15.88
C ARG A 130 28.33 -17.55 -14.47
N VAL A 131 29.30 -17.64 -13.57
CA VAL A 131 29.06 -17.76 -12.13
C VAL A 131 29.09 -16.39 -11.48
N ILE A 132 28.26 -16.21 -10.47
CA ILE A 132 28.31 -15.02 -9.61
C ILE A 132 29.13 -15.34 -8.38
N ALA A 133 29.95 -14.36 -7.96
CA ALA A 133 30.73 -14.42 -6.74
C ALA A 133 30.49 -13.19 -5.87
N VAL A 134 30.67 -13.36 -4.57
CA VAL A 134 30.55 -12.29 -3.57
C VAL A 134 31.87 -12.19 -2.81
N PRO A 135 32.41 -11.00 -2.55
CA PRO A 135 33.63 -10.86 -1.76
C PRO A 135 33.41 -11.33 -0.32
N GLY A 136 34.31 -12.16 0.19
CA GLY A 136 34.29 -12.67 1.56
C GLY A 136 35.65 -12.65 2.22
N SER A 137 35.68 -12.81 3.54
CA SER A 137 36.95 -12.93 4.27
C SER A 137 37.56 -14.33 4.06
N PRO A 138 38.90 -14.46 4.03
CA PRO A 138 39.56 -15.76 3.95
C PRO A 138 39.15 -16.73 5.07
N GLU A 139 38.84 -16.23 6.28
CA GLU A 139 38.40 -17.05 7.40
C GLU A 139 37.02 -17.66 7.15
N TYR A 140 36.07 -16.86 6.67
CA TYR A 140 34.73 -17.35 6.31
C TYR A 140 34.84 -18.37 5.17
N ALA A 141 35.66 -18.07 4.15
CA ALA A 141 35.88 -18.93 2.99
C ALA A 141 36.36 -20.37 3.32
N ARG A 142 36.99 -20.61 4.48
CA ARG A 142 37.41 -21.96 4.90
C ARG A 142 36.26 -22.96 4.99
N ASN A 143 35.05 -22.46 5.23
CA ASN A 143 33.84 -23.28 5.31
C ASN A 143 33.01 -23.25 4.01
N HIS A 144 33.46 -22.55 2.98
CA HIS A 144 32.76 -22.32 1.72
C HIS A 144 33.62 -22.68 0.50
N GLY A 145 33.06 -22.49 -0.69
CA GLY A 145 33.81 -22.57 -1.94
C GLY A 145 34.32 -21.19 -2.36
N VAL A 146 35.49 -21.15 -3.01
CA VAL A 146 36.03 -19.94 -3.67
C VAL A 146 36.37 -20.23 -5.12
N TYR A 147 36.22 -19.23 -5.98
CA TYR A 147 36.63 -19.32 -7.38
C TYR A 147 38.09 -18.89 -7.56
N LEU A 148 38.85 -19.67 -8.31
CA LEU A 148 40.16 -19.27 -8.82
C LEU A 148 39.98 -18.85 -10.27
N THR A 149 40.35 -17.61 -10.62
CA THR A 149 40.26 -17.09 -12.00
C THR A 149 41.63 -16.81 -12.60
N ASN A 150 41.72 -16.86 -13.93
CA ASN A 150 42.89 -16.37 -14.67
C ASN A 150 42.82 -14.84 -14.89
N GLU A 151 43.86 -14.26 -15.52
CA GLU A 151 43.95 -12.83 -15.81
C GLU A 151 42.81 -12.28 -16.69
N GLN A 152 42.10 -13.15 -17.41
CA GLN A 152 40.98 -12.81 -18.30
C GLN A 152 39.61 -12.91 -17.60
N GLY A 153 39.58 -13.25 -16.31
CA GLY A 153 38.34 -13.43 -15.55
C GLY A 153 37.61 -14.75 -15.85
N LEU A 154 38.27 -15.69 -16.53
CA LEU A 154 37.76 -17.05 -16.73
C LEU A 154 38.10 -17.91 -15.51
N VAL A 155 37.15 -18.74 -15.10
CA VAL A 155 37.32 -19.64 -13.96
C VAL A 155 38.31 -20.74 -14.31
N HIS A 156 39.39 -20.81 -13.56
CA HIS A 156 40.42 -21.82 -13.66
C HIS A 156 40.08 -23.05 -12.80
N ASP A 157 39.58 -22.85 -11.58
CA ASP A 157 39.20 -23.93 -10.64
C ASP A 157 38.15 -23.44 -9.61
N ILE A 158 37.48 -24.37 -8.92
CA ILE A 158 36.57 -24.13 -7.80
C ILE A 158 37.12 -24.86 -6.57
N ILE A 159 37.65 -24.09 -5.61
CA ILE A 159 38.29 -24.64 -4.41
C ILE A 159 37.25 -24.69 -3.28
N TYR A 160 36.84 -25.89 -2.87
CA TYR A 160 35.89 -26.08 -1.77
C TYR A 160 36.60 -26.50 -0.48
N LYS A 161 36.38 -25.75 0.61
CA LYS A 161 37.04 -25.98 1.92
C LYS A 161 38.57 -26.17 1.78
N GLY A 162 39.17 -25.34 0.94
CA GLY A 162 40.61 -25.38 0.66
C GLY A 162 41.45 -25.00 1.87
N THR A 163 42.73 -25.35 1.82
CA THR A 163 43.72 -24.86 2.79
C THR A 163 43.85 -23.34 2.70
N GLU A 164 44.31 -22.71 3.78
CA GLU A 164 44.54 -21.25 3.83
C GLU A 164 45.43 -20.77 2.67
N ALA A 165 46.47 -21.54 2.32
CA ALA A 165 47.34 -21.23 1.20
C ALA A 165 46.60 -21.24 -0.16
N GLN A 166 45.66 -22.17 -0.36
CA GLN A 166 44.85 -22.24 -1.57
C GLN A 166 43.84 -21.10 -1.65
N ILE A 167 43.17 -20.78 -0.54
CA ILE A 167 42.22 -19.67 -0.47
C ILE A 167 42.93 -18.33 -0.73
N GLN A 168 44.13 -18.15 -0.18
CA GLN A 168 44.91 -16.91 -0.35
C GLN A 168 45.34 -16.68 -1.81
N GLN A 169 45.48 -17.74 -2.61
CA GLN A 169 45.76 -17.62 -4.06
C GLN A 169 44.58 -16.99 -4.82
N CYS A 170 43.37 -17.05 -4.28
CA CYS A 170 42.18 -16.44 -4.86
C CYS A 170 41.94 -14.99 -4.37
N ALA A 171 42.79 -14.45 -3.49
CA ALA A 171 42.59 -13.14 -2.90
C ALA A 171 42.74 -12.01 -3.92
N GLY A 172 41.77 -11.10 -3.93
CA GLY A 172 41.82 -9.85 -4.69
C GLY A 172 42.78 -8.83 -4.08
N SER A 173 42.90 -7.68 -4.74
CA SER A 173 43.75 -6.57 -4.29
C SER A 173 43.30 -5.94 -2.96
N ASP A 174 42.03 -6.15 -2.57
CA ASP A 174 41.45 -5.71 -1.31
C ASP A 174 41.55 -6.76 -0.18
N GLY A 175 42.18 -7.90 -0.44
CA GLY A 175 42.34 -9.01 0.50
C GLY A 175 41.09 -9.90 0.66
N THR A 176 40.00 -9.62 -0.06
CA THR A 176 38.81 -10.47 -0.08
C THR A 176 38.95 -11.60 -1.09
N VAL A 177 38.20 -12.68 -0.91
CA VAL A 177 38.16 -13.83 -1.83
C VAL A 177 36.78 -13.98 -2.47
N PRO A 178 36.68 -14.42 -3.74
CA PRO A 178 35.41 -14.56 -4.45
C PRO A 178 34.67 -15.83 -4.01
N LEU A 179 33.74 -15.70 -3.07
CA LEU A 179 32.94 -16.81 -2.56
C LEU A 179 31.97 -17.33 -3.62
N VAL A 180 31.81 -18.65 -3.64
CA VAL A 180 30.75 -19.34 -4.39
C VAL A 180 29.40 -19.05 -3.74
N CYS A 181 28.54 -18.26 -4.40
CA CYS A 181 27.25 -17.81 -3.84
C CYS A 181 26.01 -18.52 -4.42
N GLY A 182 26.17 -19.74 -4.94
CA GLY A 182 25.01 -20.55 -5.35
C GLY A 182 24.25 -20.07 -6.58
N ILE A 183 24.82 -19.15 -7.38
CA ILE A 183 24.17 -18.52 -8.54
C ILE A 183 24.99 -18.73 -9.82
N VAL A 184 24.30 -19.21 -10.86
CA VAL A 184 24.89 -19.52 -12.17
C VAL A 184 23.94 -19.07 -13.28
N TYR A 185 24.51 -18.55 -14.37
CA TYR A 185 23.81 -18.25 -15.61
C TYR A 185 24.35 -19.12 -16.75
N PHE A 186 23.44 -19.79 -17.46
CA PHE A 186 23.70 -20.50 -18.70
C PHE A 186 23.13 -19.71 -19.87
N SER A 187 23.95 -19.43 -20.88
CA SER A 187 23.45 -18.97 -22.19
C SER A 187 22.50 -20.01 -22.81
N SER A 188 21.63 -19.59 -23.74
CA SER A 188 20.71 -20.49 -24.43
C SER A 188 21.40 -21.71 -25.03
N ASP A 189 22.57 -21.53 -25.65
CA ASP A 189 23.34 -22.63 -26.25
C ASP A 189 23.86 -23.61 -25.19
N ALA A 190 24.37 -23.11 -24.07
CA ALA A 190 24.84 -23.96 -22.97
C ALA A 190 23.68 -24.71 -22.29
N ALA A 191 22.54 -24.05 -22.13
CA ALA A 191 21.32 -24.66 -21.59
C ALA A 191 20.76 -25.74 -22.52
N GLU A 192 20.78 -25.51 -23.84
CA GLU A 192 20.41 -26.51 -24.84
C GLU A 192 21.30 -27.75 -24.77
N GLN A 193 22.63 -27.57 -24.70
CA GLN A 193 23.54 -28.70 -24.57
C GLN A 193 23.36 -29.46 -23.25
N LEU A 194 23.08 -28.77 -22.14
CA LEU A 194 22.75 -29.41 -20.87
C LEU A 194 21.43 -30.20 -20.99
N LEU A 195 20.38 -29.60 -21.55
CA LEU A 195 19.08 -30.24 -21.75
C LEU A 195 19.21 -31.49 -22.63
N ALA A 196 20.04 -31.47 -23.68
CA ALA A 196 20.25 -32.63 -24.56
C ALA A 196 20.72 -33.89 -23.81
N THR A 197 21.31 -33.74 -22.62
CA THR A 197 21.78 -34.86 -21.81
C THR A 197 20.68 -35.63 -21.07
N HIS A 198 19.45 -35.09 -20.98
CA HIS A 198 18.36 -35.68 -20.18
C HIS A 198 17.90 -37.09 -20.61
N VAL A 199 18.29 -37.55 -21.80
CA VAL A 199 17.98 -38.89 -22.33
C VAL A 199 19.20 -39.81 -22.40
N ILE A 200 20.37 -39.35 -21.91
CA ILE A 200 21.64 -40.07 -22.07
C ILE A 200 21.99 -40.76 -20.74
N PRO A 201 22.07 -42.10 -20.67
CA PRO A 201 22.49 -42.78 -19.45
C PRO A 201 23.92 -42.43 -19.03
N PRO A 202 24.17 -42.23 -17.71
CA PRO A 202 23.23 -42.34 -16.59
C PRO A 202 22.54 -41.01 -16.18
N LEU A 203 22.58 -39.95 -17.01
CA LEU A 203 22.00 -38.64 -16.70
C LEU A 203 20.47 -38.60 -16.82
N ASP A 204 19.88 -39.51 -17.59
CA ASP A 204 18.44 -39.74 -17.65
C ASP A 204 17.84 -40.03 -16.27
N ALA A 205 18.60 -40.70 -15.40
CA ALA A 205 18.25 -40.96 -14.00
C ALA A 205 18.10 -39.70 -13.12
N CYS A 206 18.48 -38.52 -13.61
CA CYS A 206 18.20 -37.25 -12.94
C CYS A 206 16.79 -36.72 -13.23
N THR A 207 16.04 -37.31 -14.16
CA THR A 207 14.76 -36.77 -14.62
C THR A 207 13.60 -37.70 -14.31
N TYR A 208 12.39 -37.14 -14.19
CA TYR A 208 11.20 -37.95 -13.97
C TYR A 208 11.01 -39.00 -15.09
N MET A 209 11.30 -38.64 -16.35
CA MET A 209 11.21 -39.55 -17.49
C MET A 209 12.12 -40.77 -17.36
N GLY A 210 13.37 -40.56 -16.90
CA GLY A 210 14.31 -41.67 -16.70
C GLY A 210 13.92 -42.57 -15.54
N LEU A 211 13.46 -42.00 -14.42
CA LEU A 211 13.00 -42.80 -13.29
C LEU A 211 11.74 -43.60 -13.60
N ASP A 212 10.77 -43.01 -14.31
CA ASP A 212 9.57 -43.71 -14.79
C ASP A 212 9.92 -44.84 -15.76
N SER A 213 11.05 -44.71 -16.47
CA SER A 213 11.61 -45.73 -17.35
C SER A 213 12.47 -46.78 -16.63
N GLY A 214 12.63 -46.66 -15.30
CA GLY A 214 13.35 -47.61 -14.46
C GLY A 214 14.84 -47.34 -14.28
N ALA A 215 15.33 -46.15 -14.64
CA ALA A 215 16.72 -45.78 -14.40
C ALA A 215 17.02 -45.65 -12.89
N PRO A 216 18.17 -46.15 -12.40
CA PRO A 216 18.53 -46.03 -10.98
C PRO A 216 18.95 -44.57 -10.67
N PRO A 217 18.40 -43.93 -9.63
CA PRO A 217 18.65 -42.52 -9.34
C PRO A 217 20.12 -42.22 -9.11
N ILE A 218 20.56 -41.06 -9.58
CA ILE A 218 21.93 -40.56 -9.44
C ILE A 218 21.93 -39.16 -8.82
N GLN A 219 22.82 -38.92 -7.86
CA GLN A 219 22.97 -37.63 -7.21
C GLN A 219 24.07 -36.81 -7.89
N LEU A 220 23.74 -35.60 -8.35
CA LEU A 220 24.69 -34.68 -9.01
C LEU A 220 24.66 -33.28 -8.39
N SER A 221 25.83 -32.67 -8.25
CA SER A 221 26.05 -31.29 -7.82
C SER A 221 26.16 -30.35 -9.01
N LEU A 222 25.44 -29.22 -8.96
CA LEU A 222 25.54 -28.18 -9.98
C LEU A 222 26.98 -27.66 -10.09
N PHE A 223 27.67 -27.42 -8.97
CA PHE A 223 29.00 -26.84 -8.99
C PHE A 223 30.09 -27.85 -9.30
N PHE A 224 30.01 -29.05 -8.72
CA PHE A 224 31.10 -30.04 -8.82
C PHE A 224 30.97 -30.99 -10.01
N ASP A 225 29.76 -31.24 -10.49
CA ASP A 225 29.52 -32.21 -11.57
C ASP A 225 29.13 -31.52 -12.89
N ILE A 226 28.59 -30.29 -12.87
CA ILE A 226 28.19 -29.56 -14.09
C ILE A 226 29.11 -28.37 -14.35
N VAL A 227 29.25 -27.43 -13.41
CA VAL A 227 30.00 -26.18 -13.67
C VAL A 227 31.51 -26.43 -13.75
N LEU A 228 32.07 -27.25 -12.86
CA LEU A 228 33.52 -27.49 -12.79
C LEU A 228 34.11 -28.07 -14.09
N CYS A 229 33.34 -28.81 -14.89
CA CYS A 229 33.84 -29.38 -16.14
C CYS A 229 34.23 -28.31 -17.18
N MET A 230 33.69 -27.09 -17.06
CA MET A 230 34.01 -25.96 -17.92
C MET A 230 35.23 -25.15 -17.43
N ALA A 231 35.74 -25.42 -16.23
CA ALA A 231 36.86 -24.67 -15.66
C ALA A 231 38.17 -24.90 -16.44
N GLY A 232 38.93 -23.83 -16.69
CA GLY A 232 40.08 -23.86 -17.59
C GLY A 232 41.22 -24.78 -17.14
N GLY A 233 41.41 -24.93 -15.83
CA GLY A 233 42.47 -25.74 -15.22
C GLY A 233 42.16 -27.23 -15.07
N MET A 234 40.94 -27.66 -15.37
CA MET A 234 40.56 -29.07 -15.27
C MET A 234 40.99 -29.85 -16.52
N THR A 235 41.49 -31.07 -16.32
CA THR A 235 41.64 -32.08 -17.37
C THR A 235 40.48 -33.08 -17.30
N GLU A 236 40.20 -33.77 -18.41
CA GLU A 236 39.16 -34.80 -18.44
C GLU A 236 39.42 -35.90 -17.41
N GLU A 237 40.68 -36.31 -17.29
CA GLU A 237 41.10 -37.34 -16.34
C GLU A 237 40.87 -36.90 -14.89
N ASP A 238 41.27 -35.67 -14.54
CA ASP A 238 41.10 -35.14 -13.18
C ASP A 238 39.62 -34.95 -12.82
N PHE A 239 38.82 -34.44 -13.77
CA PHE A 239 37.40 -34.22 -13.56
C PHE A 239 36.62 -35.54 -13.41
N VAL A 240 36.85 -36.50 -14.31
CA VAL A 240 36.17 -37.80 -14.30
C VAL A 240 36.67 -38.68 -13.14
N LYS A 241 37.94 -38.62 -12.74
CA LYS A 241 38.47 -39.40 -11.61
C LYS A 241 38.31 -38.73 -10.25
N GLY A 242 37.98 -37.45 -10.19
CA GLY A 242 37.95 -36.61 -8.99
C GLY A 242 36.89 -36.93 -7.93
N GLY A 243 36.25 -38.10 -7.96
CA GLY A 243 35.35 -38.60 -6.91
C GLY A 243 33.99 -39.10 -7.41
N GLY A 244 33.40 -40.04 -6.66
CA GLY A 244 32.11 -40.67 -6.97
C GLY A 244 32.23 -42.14 -7.40
N ASP A 245 31.10 -42.84 -7.44
CA ASP A 245 31.05 -44.23 -7.89
C ASP A 245 31.20 -44.36 -9.42
N ALA A 246 31.06 -45.56 -9.98
CA ALA A 246 31.17 -45.75 -11.43
C ALA A 246 30.11 -44.97 -12.24
N SER A 247 28.92 -44.74 -11.68
CA SER A 247 27.83 -44.04 -12.36
C SER A 247 28.09 -42.54 -12.46
N VAL A 248 28.56 -41.90 -11.37
CA VAL A 248 28.93 -40.48 -11.36
C VAL A 248 30.08 -40.20 -12.32
N ARG A 249 31.07 -41.10 -12.40
CA ARG A 249 32.17 -40.96 -13.36
C ARG A 249 31.70 -41.05 -14.81
N SER A 250 30.75 -41.94 -15.10
CA SER A 250 30.12 -42.02 -16.43
C SER A 250 29.32 -40.75 -16.75
N ALA A 251 28.54 -40.23 -15.80
CA ALA A 251 27.82 -38.97 -15.94
C ALA A 251 28.77 -37.80 -16.25
N ARG A 252 29.87 -37.70 -15.51
CA ARG A 252 30.91 -36.67 -15.72
C ARG A 252 31.55 -36.75 -17.11
N SER A 253 31.77 -37.94 -17.66
CA SER A 253 32.30 -38.08 -19.02
C SER A 253 31.32 -37.53 -20.08
N VAL A 254 30.02 -37.77 -19.91
CA VAL A 254 28.98 -37.19 -20.78
C VAL A 254 28.93 -35.67 -20.64
N LEU A 255 28.92 -35.15 -19.41
CA LEU A 255 28.89 -33.71 -19.13
C LEU A 255 30.15 -32.99 -19.65
N TRP A 256 31.32 -33.62 -19.52
CA TRP A 256 32.57 -33.11 -20.10
C TRP A 256 32.45 -32.94 -21.61
N THR A 257 31.96 -33.97 -22.30
CA THR A 257 31.77 -33.93 -23.76
C THR A 257 30.77 -32.86 -24.19
N ALA A 258 29.67 -32.69 -23.43
CA ALA A 258 28.60 -31.74 -23.77
C ALA A 258 28.98 -30.28 -23.47
N LEU A 259 29.69 -30.01 -22.38
CA LEU A 259 29.81 -28.65 -21.84
C LEU A 259 31.21 -28.06 -21.91
N ARG A 260 32.29 -28.86 -22.00
CA ARG A 260 33.68 -28.36 -21.95
C ARG A 260 33.99 -27.25 -22.96
N GLY A 261 33.29 -27.21 -24.09
CA GLY A 261 33.46 -26.21 -25.13
C GLY A 261 32.99 -24.79 -24.76
N PHE A 262 32.21 -24.62 -23.69
CA PHE A 262 31.72 -23.30 -23.28
C PHE A 262 32.68 -22.59 -22.32
N PRO A 263 32.95 -21.29 -22.53
CA PRO A 263 33.75 -20.52 -21.59
C PRO A 263 32.99 -20.33 -20.28
N LEU A 264 33.68 -20.53 -19.16
CA LEU A 264 33.19 -20.26 -17.81
C LEU A 264 33.82 -18.97 -17.28
N SER A 265 33.02 -17.91 -17.15
CA SER A 265 33.45 -16.62 -16.61
C SER A 265 32.89 -16.39 -15.20
N MET A 266 33.54 -15.51 -14.42
CA MET A 266 33.05 -15.09 -13.11
C MET A 266 32.71 -13.60 -13.12
N ALA A 267 31.60 -13.23 -12.48
CA ALA A 267 31.32 -11.85 -12.09
C ALA A 267 31.32 -11.76 -10.55
N CYS A 268 32.32 -11.09 -9.98
CA CYS A 268 32.35 -10.78 -8.55
C CYS A 268 31.65 -9.44 -8.30
N ILE A 269 30.65 -9.42 -7.43
CA ILE A 269 29.85 -8.22 -7.17
C ILE A 269 30.41 -7.48 -5.96
N PRO A 270 31.03 -6.29 -6.15
CA PRO A 270 31.59 -5.55 -5.04
C PRO A 270 30.48 -5.07 -4.09
N ASN A 271 30.76 -5.05 -2.79
CA ASN A 271 29.84 -4.63 -1.73
C ASN A 271 28.53 -5.45 -1.64
N ALA A 272 28.43 -6.60 -2.30
CA ALA A 272 27.39 -7.57 -2.01
C ALA A 272 27.72 -8.32 -0.72
N SER A 273 26.69 -8.85 -0.04
CA SER A 273 26.84 -9.71 1.13
C SER A 273 26.18 -11.05 0.90
N TYR A 274 26.82 -12.10 1.41
CA TYR A 274 26.37 -13.47 1.34
C TYR A 274 26.41 -14.05 2.76
N ASP A 275 25.29 -14.58 3.24
CA ASP A 275 25.21 -15.30 4.50
C ASP A 275 24.53 -16.66 4.28
N TYR A 276 25.29 -17.73 4.41
CA TYR A 276 24.75 -19.09 4.31
C TYR A 276 23.90 -19.41 5.55
N MET A 277 22.68 -19.91 5.34
CA MET A 277 21.78 -20.25 6.44
C MET A 277 22.24 -21.55 7.14
N SER A 278 23.28 -21.51 7.96
CA SER A 278 23.88 -22.71 8.56
C SER A 278 22.91 -23.44 9.52
N ALA A 279 23.27 -24.66 9.96
CA ALA A 279 22.54 -25.38 11.00
C ALA A 279 22.81 -24.83 12.42
N SER A 280 23.51 -23.69 12.55
CA SER A 280 23.79 -23.02 13.82
C SER A 280 22.65 -22.09 14.19
N ALA A 281 22.04 -22.32 15.36
CA ALA A 281 21.02 -21.42 15.89
C ALA A 281 21.57 -20.01 16.12
N SER A 282 22.86 -19.89 16.49
CA SER A 282 23.51 -18.59 16.68
C SER A 282 23.60 -17.79 15.37
N ASP A 283 23.92 -18.44 14.26
CA ASP A 283 23.96 -17.80 12.95
C ASP A 283 22.56 -17.40 12.50
N HIS A 284 21.56 -18.28 12.70
CA HIS A 284 20.19 -17.99 12.33
C HIS A 284 19.59 -16.83 13.14
N ILE A 285 19.73 -16.82 14.47
CA ILE A 285 19.32 -15.71 15.33
C ILE A 285 20.03 -14.42 14.90
N ARG A 286 21.34 -14.47 14.62
CA ARG A 286 22.09 -13.32 14.11
C ARG A 286 21.50 -12.80 12.80
N SER A 287 21.18 -13.67 11.86
CA SER A 287 20.62 -13.30 10.55
C SER A 287 19.25 -12.59 10.64
N LEU A 288 18.48 -12.86 11.70
CA LEU A 288 17.17 -12.25 11.94
C LEU A 288 17.23 -11.04 12.88
N THR A 289 18.37 -10.73 13.47
CA THR A 289 18.55 -9.59 14.40
C THR A 289 19.47 -8.52 13.85
N LEU A 290 20.46 -8.88 13.02
CA LEU A 290 21.28 -7.93 12.28
C LEU A 290 20.52 -7.46 11.04
N LEU A 291 20.06 -6.21 11.07
CA LEU A 291 19.40 -5.58 9.94
C LEU A 291 20.42 -5.33 8.82
N PRO A 292 20.21 -5.85 7.60
CA PRO A 292 21.06 -5.56 6.45
C PRO A 292 21.16 -4.04 6.19
N GLY A 293 22.30 -3.58 5.67
CA GLY A 293 22.50 -2.18 5.29
C GLY A 293 21.57 -1.71 4.17
N SER A 294 21.71 -0.44 3.76
CA SER A 294 20.89 0.21 2.72
C SER A 294 20.93 -0.44 1.32
N ALA A 295 21.76 -1.47 1.14
CA ALA A 295 21.84 -2.23 -0.10
C ALA A 295 20.64 -3.16 -0.31
N SER A 296 19.87 -3.56 0.71
CA SER A 296 18.66 -4.37 0.52
C SER A 296 17.54 -3.58 -0.19
N HIS A 297 16.72 -4.25 -1.01
CA HIS A 297 15.48 -3.64 -1.54
C HIS A 297 14.32 -3.73 -0.54
N LEU A 298 14.42 -4.64 0.44
CA LEU A 298 13.46 -4.82 1.52
C LEU A 298 13.80 -3.92 2.71
N ARG A 299 12.78 -3.44 3.42
CA ARG A 299 12.93 -2.68 4.66
C ARG A 299 12.88 -3.61 5.86
N PHE A 300 14.06 -3.94 6.40
CA PHE A 300 14.16 -4.71 7.64
C PHE A 300 13.76 -3.87 8.86
N CYS A 301 13.06 -4.47 9.81
CA CYS A 301 12.56 -3.79 11.00
C CYS A 301 12.51 -4.73 12.22
N LYS A 302 12.64 -4.14 13.42
CA LYS A 302 12.58 -4.87 14.71
C LYS A 302 11.25 -5.61 14.90
N THR A 303 10.16 -5.06 14.38
CA THR A 303 8.81 -5.60 14.53
C THR A 303 8.14 -5.59 13.16
N ALA A 304 8.12 -6.74 12.49
CA ALA A 304 7.56 -6.91 11.15
C ALA A 304 6.24 -7.66 11.24
N HIS A 305 5.18 -7.10 10.64
CA HIS A 305 3.85 -7.72 10.58
C HIS A 305 3.37 -8.29 11.92
N SER A 306 3.59 -7.55 13.00
CA SER A 306 3.30 -8.01 14.37
C SER A 306 2.58 -6.94 15.19
N HIS A 307 1.73 -7.39 16.11
CA HIS A 307 1.12 -6.54 17.12
C HIS A 307 1.78 -6.79 18.48
N VAL A 308 2.20 -5.71 19.14
CA VAL A 308 2.87 -5.75 20.45
C VAL A 308 2.23 -4.69 21.34
N ASP A 309 1.62 -5.11 22.46
CA ASP A 309 0.94 -4.18 23.39
C ASP A 309 1.92 -3.22 24.08
N GLN A 310 3.12 -3.70 24.41
CA GLN A 310 4.15 -2.90 25.11
C GLN A 310 5.50 -2.92 24.34
N PRO A 311 5.63 -2.19 23.22
CA PRO A 311 6.83 -2.20 22.38
C PRO A 311 8.11 -1.74 23.10
N CYS A 312 7.97 -0.96 24.18
CA CYS A 312 9.11 -0.50 25.00
C CYS A 312 9.83 -1.63 25.75
N LEU A 313 9.23 -2.82 25.83
CA LEU A 313 9.84 -4.01 26.46
C LEU A 313 10.70 -4.84 25.49
N LEU A 314 10.81 -4.42 24.23
CA LEU A 314 11.66 -5.06 23.23
C LEU A 314 12.98 -4.31 23.11
N GLU A 315 14.07 -4.91 23.58
CA GLU A 315 15.42 -4.34 23.49
C GLU A 315 15.89 -4.19 22.04
N ASP A 316 16.77 -3.24 21.78
CA ASP A 316 17.36 -3.05 20.45
C ASP A 316 18.30 -4.22 20.11
N GLY A 317 18.23 -4.69 18.86
CA GLY A 317 18.89 -5.94 18.44
C GLY A 317 18.07 -7.21 18.75
N SER A 318 16.82 -7.08 19.16
CA SER A 318 15.82 -8.18 19.13
C SER A 318 14.97 -8.13 17.86
N SER A 319 14.22 -9.19 17.59
CA SER A 319 13.35 -9.29 16.40
C SER A 319 12.03 -9.99 16.68
N VAL A 320 10.93 -9.44 16.18
CA VAL A 320 9.57 -9.99 16.31
C VAL A 320 8.90 -9.98 14.93
N THR A 321 8.56 -11.16 14.41
CA THR A 321 7.99 -11.31 13.06
C THR A 321 6.73 -12.16 13.07
N ASN A 322 5.66 -11.67 12.44
CA ASN A 322 4.36 -12.35 12.38
C ASN A 322 3.86 -12.84 13.76
N CYS A 323 3.78 -11.94 14.74
CA CYS A 323 3.44 -12.27 16.11
C CYS A 323 2.28 -11.42 16.67
N LEU A 324 1.60 -11.98 17.66
CA LEU A 324 0.66 -11.28 18.53
C LEU A 324 1.16 -11.37 19.98
N LEU A 325 1.72 -10.29 20.51
CA LEU A 325 2.23 -10.22 21.88
C LEU A 325 1.31 -9.35 22.74
N GLU A 326 0.49 -10.01 23.56
CA GLU A 326 -0.50 -9.38 24.43
C GLU A 326 0.02 -9.24 25.87
N GLY A 327 -0.17 -8.07 26.50
CA GLY A 327 0.38 -7.78 27.82
C GLY A 327 1.90 -7.55 27.86
N ALA A 328 2.51 -7.79 29.03
CA ALA A 328 3.94 -7.51 29.26
C ALA A 328 4.85 -8.66 28.79
N VAL A 329 5.39 -8.57 27.58
CA VAL A 329 6.38 -9.53 27.06
C VAL A 329 7.73 -8.82 26.90
N GLN A 330 8.69 -9.16 27.75
CA GLN A 330 10.05 -8.62 27.70
C GLN A 330 10.92 -9.49 26.79
N LEU A 331 11.64 -8.86 25.87
CA LEU A 331 12.52 -9.54 24.91
C LEU A 331 13.90 -8.88 24.90
N ALA A 332 14.91 -9.62 25.32
CA ALA A 332 16.30 -9.15 25.35
C ALA A 332 16.94 -9.13 23.95
N ALA A 333 17.98 -8.30 23.79
CA ALA A 333 18.78 -8.22 22.58
C ALA A 333 19.38 -9.59 22.18
N GLY A 334 19.53 -9.82 20.87
CA GLY A 334 20.01 -11.09 20.33
C GLY A 334 19.00 -12.24 20.50
N SER A 335 17.71 -11.92 20.54
CA SER A 335 16.62 -12.91 20.61
C SER A 335 15.53 -12.62 19.58
N VAL A 336 14.84 -13.68 19.18
CA VAL A 336 13.90 -13.69 18.08
C VAL A 336 12.59 -14.37 18.51
N ILE A 337 11.45 -13.77 18.14
CA ILE A 337 10.14 -14.41 18.21
C ILE A 337 9.52 -14.41 16.81
N GLN A 338 9.12 -15.57 16.30
CA GLN A 338 8.45 -15.71 15.01
C GLN A 338 7.16 -16.52 15.14
N HIS A 339 6.13 -16.17 14.39
CA HIS A 339 4.92 -17.00 14.26
C HIS A 339 4.28 -17.37 15.62
N CYS A 340 4.34 -16.46 16.60
CA CYS A 340 3.85 -16.71 17.95
C CYS A 340 2.67 -15.82 18.35
N HIS A 341 1.72 -16.38 19.09
CA HIS A 341 0.74 -15.63 19.87
C HIS A 341 1.02 -15.86 21.35
N LEU A 342 1.53 -14.85 22.06
CA LEU A 342 1.96 -14.99 23.46
C LEU A 342 1.25 -13.96 24.35
N GLN A 343 0.94 -14.39 25.57
CA GLN A 343 0.30 -13.57 26.58
C GLN A 343 1.19 -13.40 27.83
N GLY A 344 1.56 -12.16 28.12
CA GLY A 344 2.35 -11.76 29.28
C GLY A 344 1.68 -12.08 30.64
N PRO A 345 2.42 -11.94 31.75
CA PRO A 345 3.81 -11.49 31.82
C PRO A 345 4.81 -12.58 31.41
N LEU A 346 5.77 -12.26 30.53
CA LEU A 346 6.84 -13.17 30.07
C LEU A 346 8.18 -12.43 30.01
N VAL A 347 9.28 -13.14 30.32
CA VAL A 347 10.66 -12.62 30.23
C VAL A 347 11.48 -13.57 29.38
N ILE A 348 11.90 -13.10 28.21
CA ILE A 348 12.71 -13.85 27.25
C ILE A 348 14.11 -13.22 27.25
N GLY A 349 15.07 -13.94 27.82
CA GLY A 349 16.47 -13.52 27.91
C GLY A 349 17.23 -13.65 26.59
N PRO A 350 18.51 -13.24 26.54
CA PRO A 350 19.28 -13.15 25.30
C PRO A 350 19.55 -14.54 24.69
N GLY A 351 19.78 -14.57 23.38
CA GLY A 351 20.12 -15.79 22.65
C GLY A 351 18.96 -16.75 22.45
N CYS A 352 17.71 -16.28 22.54
CA CYS A 352 16.54 -17.13 22.38
C CYS A 352 15.95 -17.08 20.96
N LEU A 353 15.42 -18.21 20.48
CA LEU A 353 14.52 -18.28 19.33
C LEU A 353 13.22 -18.98 19.77
N LEU A 354 12.10 -18.27 19.74
CA LEU A 354 10.78 -18.83 19.96
C LEU A 354 10.01 -18.81 18.64
N SER A 355 9.55 -19.97 18.16
CA SER A 355 8.77 -20.06 16.92
C SER A 355 7.54 -20.96 17.05
N GLY A 356 6.45 -20.60 16.38
CA GLY A 356 5.27 -21.46 16.26
C GLY A 356 4.56 -21.76 17.59
N LEU A 357 4.57 -20.84 18.56
CA LEU A 357 3.90 -20.99 19.86
C LEU A 357 2.55 -20.27 19.87
N ASN A 358 1.50 -20.90 20.43
CA ASN A 358 0.17 -20.29 20.54
C ASN A 358 -0.08 -19.72 21.94
N VAL A 359 -1.24 -19.09 22.12
CA VAL A 359 -1.61 -18.46 23.39
C VAL A 359 -1.61 -19.45 24.56
N ASP A 360 -1.98 -20.71 24.31
CA ASP A 360 -2.00 -21.79 25.30
C ASP A 360 -0.61 -22.19 25.82
N SER A 361 0.46 -21.84 25.08
CA SER A 361 1.85 -22.00 25.54
C SER A 361 2.24 -21.01 26.63
N SER A 362 1.57 -19.85 26.70
CA SER A 362 1.98 -18.73 27.57
C SER A 362 2.03 -19.09 29.06
N PRO A 363 1.02 -19.79 29.64
CA PRO A 363 1.07 -20.18 31.04
C PRO A 363 2.28 -21.06 31.38
N ALA A 364 2.68 -21.95 30.47
CA ALA A 364 3.81 -22.85 30.68
C ALA A 364 5.17 -22.13 30.63
N LEU A 365 5.27 -21.03 29.88
CA LEU A 365 6.49 -20.21 29.79
C LEU A 365 6.72 -19.30 31.02
N ARG A 366 5.67 -19.05 31.83
CA ARG A 366 5.76 -18.14 32.97
C ARG A 366 6.73 -18.68 34.03
N GLY A 367 7.74 -17.87 34.36
CA GLY A 367 8.75 -18.24 35.36
C GLY A 367 9.84 -19.17 34.84
N CYS A 368 9.85 -19.52 33.54
CA CYS A 368 10.92 -20.30 32.94
C CYS A 368 12.18 -19.47 32.69
N PRO A 369 13.40 -20.01 32.91
CA PRO A 369 14.64 -19.36 32.54
C PRO A 369 14.87 -19.50 31.03
N LEU A 370 14.26 -18.62 30.24
CA LEU A 370 14.45 -18.59 28.79
C LEU A 370 15.74 -17.81 28.49
N ARG A 371 16.85 -18.53 28.25
CA ARG A 371 18.15 -17.94 27.88
C ARG A 371 18.96 -18.91 27.05
N ASP A 372 19.53 -18.45 25.93
CA ASP A 372 20.34 -19.27 25.02
C ASP A 372 19.62 -20.55 24.57
N ILE A 373 18.30 -20.50 24.32
CA ILE A 373 17.49 -21.66 23.92
C ILE A 373 16.75 -21.44 22.61
N VAL A 374 16.48 -22.54 21.91
CA VAL A 374 15.56 -22.57 20.78
C VAL A 374 14.34 -23.42 21.17
N LEU A 375 13.16 -22.83 21.04
CA LEU A 375 11.89 -23.44 21.39
C LEU A 375 10.92 -23.29 20.23
N GLN A 376 10.52 -24.41 19.64
CA GLN A 376 9.69 -24.43 18.44
C GLN A 376 8.45 -25.29 18.67
N GLY A 377 7.31 -24.84 18.16
CA GLY A 377 6.09 -25.62 18.03
C GLY A 377 5.87 -26.01 16.59
N HIS A 378 5.64 -27.30 16.35
CA HIS A 378 5.54 -27.89 15.01
C HIS A 378 4.15 -28.48 14.78
N HIS A 379 3.64 -28.30 13.57
CA HIS A 379 2.49 -29.05 13.06
C HIS A 379 2.99 -30.36 12.46
N VAL A 380 2.50 -31.49 12.99
CA VAL A 380 2.94 -32.83 12.60
C VAL A 380 1.73 -33.67 12.21
N ARG A 381 1.84 -34.41 11.10
CA ARG A 381 0.82 -35.32 10.61
C ARG A 381 1.32 -36.76 10.66
N LEU A 382 0.91 -37.49 11.69
CA LEU A 382 1.22 -38.91 11.84
C LEU A 382 0.20 -39.74 11.05
N ARG A 383 0.51 -40.02 9.78
CA ARG A 383 -0.43 -40.63 8.81
C ARG A 383 -1.68 -39.77 8.63
N HIS A 384 -2.71 -39.99 9.44
CA HIS A 384 -3.99 -39.26 9.40
C HIS A 384 -4.28 -38.49 10.69
N LEU A 385 -3.38 -38.55 11.69
CA LEU A 385 -3.56 -37.88 12.97
C LEU A 385 -2.75 -36.57 12.99
N PRO A 386 -3.41 -35.40 12.96
CA PRO A 386 -2.73 -34.14 13.21
C PRO A 386 -2.40 -34.03 14.71
N CYS A 387 -1.18 -33.61 15.01
CA CYS A 387 -0.73 -33.36 16.38
C CYS A 387 0.24 -32.18 16.41
N ARG A 388 0.36 -31.55 17.58
CA ARG A 388 1.34 -30.50 17.83
C ARG A 388 2.49 -31.05 18.66
N VAL A 389 3.70 -30.87 18.18
CA VAL A 389 4.92 -31.33 18.84
C VAL A 389 5.77 -30.12 19.19
N PHE A 390 6.41 -30.12 20.35
CA PHE A 390 7.33 -29.06 20.75
C PHE A 390 8.75 -29.59 20.80
N THR A 391 9.70 -28.81 20.28
CA THR A 391 11.13 -29.10 20.39
C THR A 391 11.81 -28.03 21.23
N LEU A 392 12.81 -28.46 21.98
CA LEU A 392 13.62 -27.60 22.84
C LEU A 392 15.09 -28.00 22.70
N THR A 393 15.92 -27.06 22.28
CA THR A 393 17.37 -27.21 22.14
C THR A 393 18.10 -25.96 22.67
N GLY A 394 19.41 -26.06 22.87
CA GLY A 394 20.28 -24.94 23.21
C GLY A 394 20.79 -24.22 21.97
N ARG A 395 21.05 -22.91 22.08
CA ARG A 395 21.61 -22.06 21.02
C ARG A 395 22.97 -22.56 20.49
N LEU A 396 23.75 -23.24 21.34
CA LEU A 396 25.09 -23.73 21.03
C LEU A 396 25.11 -25.21 20.66
N ASP A 397 23.96 -25.88 20.65
CA ASP A 397 23.90 -27.31 20.33
C ASP A 397 24.15 -27.54 18.84
N ASP A 398 24.99 -28.54 18.55
CA ASP A 398 25.20 -29.03 17.19
C ASP A 398 24.34 -30.29 16.95
N TRP A 399 23.61 -30.27 15.83
CA TRP A 399 22.65 -31.34 15.50
C TRP A 399 23.33 -32.67 15.18
N GLN A 400 24.50 -32.64 14.54
CA GLN A 400 25.11 -33.80 13.87
C GLN A 400 26.29 -34.40 14.64
N SER A 401 26.93 -33.61 15.50
CA SER A 401 28.13 -34.00 16.22
C SER A 401 27.85 -35.19 17.16
N PRO A 402 28.79 -36.15 17.26
CA PRO A 402 28.66 -37.26 18.19
C PRO A 402 28.49 -36.77 19.63
N VAL A 403 27.73 -37.53 20.43
CA VAL A 403 27.43 -37.23 21.85
C VAL A 403 28.66 -36.90 22.69
N GLU A 404 29.83 -37.49 22.39
CA GLU A 404 31.08 -37.23 23.11
C GLU A 404 31.64 -35.81 22.92
N GLU A 405 31.30 -35.15 21.82
CA GLU A 405 31.81 -33.83 21.42
C GLU A 405 30.69 -32.76 21.37
N ALA A 406 29.43 -33.18 21.54
CA ALA A 406 28.23 -32.35 21.41
C ALA A 406 27.64 -31.94 22.76
N THR A 407 26.74 -30.96 22.71
CA THR A 407 25.91 -30.51 23.84
C THR A 407 24.43 -30.76 23.58
N TYR A 408 23.65 -30.78 24.67
CA TYR A 408 22.20 -30.63 24.63
C TYR A 408 21.78 -29.61 25.70
N LEU A 409 20.99 -28.61 25.31
CA LEU A 409 20.66 -27.43 26.13
C LEU A 409 21.91 -26.65 26.58
N ASN A 410 22.92 -26.57 25.71
CA ASN A 410 24.22 -25.93 25.94
C ASN A 410 25.07 -26.58 27.04
N MET A 411 24.78 -27.83 27.45
CA MET A 411 25.67 -28.58 28.36
C MET A 411 26.11 -29.90 27.74
N PRO A 412 27.28 -30.44 28.14
CA PRO A 412 27.70 -31.77 27.73
C PRO A 412 26.65 -32.83 28.11
N TRP A 413 26.44 -33.82 27.25
CA TRP A 413 25.44 -34.88 27.46
C TRP A 413 25.59 -35.60 28.81
N ALA A 414 26.82 -35.81 29.28
CA ALA A 414 27.09 -36.42 30.59
C ALA A 414 26.49 -35.62 31.75
N GLU A 415 26.60 -34.28 31.69
CA GLU A 415 26.00 -33.38 32.68
C GLU A 415 24.48 -33.38 32.56
N PHE A 416 23.95 -33.37 31.33
CA PHE A 416 22.52 -33.46 31.08
C PHE A 416 21.89 -34.72 31.70
N PHE A 417 22.51 -35.89 31.51
CA PHE A 417 22.04 -37.14 32.11
C PHE A 417 22.08 -37.09 33.64
N GLN A 418 23.17 -36.56 34.20
CA GLN A 418 23.30 -36.42 35.66
C GLN A 418 22.23 -35.49 36.23
N ARG A 419 21.95 -34.38 35.56
CA ARG A 419 20.99 -33.36 36.02
C ARG A 419 19.54 -33.83 35.92
N THR A 420 19.17 -34.47 34.81
CA THR A 420 17.77 -34.80 34.50
C THR A 420 17.37 -36.21 34.94
N GLY A 421 18.33 -37.11 35.14
CA GLY A 421 18.07 -38.53 35.38
C GLY A 421 17.66 -39.33 34.14
N VAL A 422 17.69 -38.70 32.95
CA VAL A 422 17.56 -39.37 31.64
C VAL A 422 18.78 -40.28 31.44
N ARG A 423 18.56 -41.44 30.84
CA ARG A 423 19.59 -42.43 30.52
C ARG A 423 19.77 -42.52 29.01
N GLU A 424 20.94 -42.95 28.58
CA GLU A 424 21.25 -43.15 27.15
C GLU A 424 20.22 -44.09 26.47
N GLY A 425 19.84 -45.18 27.14
CA GLY A 425 18.82 -46.11 26.64
C GLY A 425 17.39 -45.57 26.62
N ASP A 426 17.14 -44.40 27.22
CA ASP A 426 15.85 -43.71 27.04
C ASP A 426 15.77 -42.99 25.68
N LEU A 427 16.92 -42.71 25.04
CA LEU A 427 17.03 -41.87 23.84
C LEU A 427 17.34 -42.65 22.57
N TRP A 428 18.18 -43.68 22.67
CA TRP A 428 18.61 -44.50 21.54
C TRP A 428 18.41 -45.98 21.83
N ASP A 429 18.06 -46.74 20.80
CA ASP A 429 18.01 -48.19 20.85
C ASP A 429 19.44 -48.76 21.05
N ALA A 430 19.55 -49.92 21.70
CA ALA A 430 20.84 -50.53 22.02
C ALA A 430 21.71 -50.80 20.77
N GLU A 431 21.06 -51.01 19.62
CA GLU A 431 21.68 -51.30 18.33
C GLU A 431 22.18 -50.04 17.59
N THR A 432 21.79 -48.84 18.02
CA THR A 432 22.23 -47.59 17.37
C THR A 432 23.74 -47.42 17.52
N PRO A 433 24.52 -47.33 16.42
CA PRO A 433 25.97 -47.18 16.46
C PRO A 433 26.38 -45.92 17.23
N ARG A 434 27.44 -45.98 18.06
CA ARG A 434 27.90 -44.82 18.86
C ARG A 434 28.14 -43.57 18.01
N ARG A 435 28.78 -43.73 16.85
CA ARG A 435 29.03 -42.64 15.88
C ARG A 435 27.78 -41.98 15.29
N SER A 436 26.62 -42.62 15.44
CA SER A 436 25.32 -42.15 14.96
C SER A 436 24.43 -41.63 16.09
N ARG A 437 24.92 -41.66 17.33
CA ARG A 437 24.25 -41.06 18.49
C ARG A 437 24.61 -39.58 18.51
N CYS A 438 23.63 -38.75 18.17
CA CYS A 438 23.74 -37.30 18.14
C CYS A 438 22.35 -36.70 18.42
N LEU A 439 22.26 -35.38 18.47
CA LEU A 439 20.99 -34.70 18.75
C LEU A 439 19.90 -35.03 17.71
N LEU A 440 20.26 -35.18 16.42
CA LEU A 440 19.32 -35.56 15.36
C LEU A 440 18.61 -36.89 15.63
N SER A 441 19.32 -37.87 16.18
CA SER A 441 18.82 -39.25 16.36
C SER A 441 18.28 -39.52 17.77
N ALA A 442 18.36 -38.57 18.69
CA ALA A 442 17.91 -38.71 20.07
C ALA A 442 16.39 -38.57 20.19
N ARG A 443 15.69 -39.58 20.73
CA ARG A 443 14.21 -39.55 20.94
C ARG A 443 13.82 -38.67 22.13
N LEU A 444 13.97 -37.36 21.95
CA LEU A 444 13.75 -36.34 22.99
C LEU A 444 12.32 -35.84 23.06
N PHE A 445 11.61 -35.80 21.92
CA PHE A 445 10.42 -34.98 21.76
C PHE A 445 9.14 -35.81 21.95
N PRO A 446 8.34 -35.55 23.01
CA PRO A 446 7.07 -36.24 23.22
C PRO A 446 6.08 -35.93 22.10
N VAL A 447 5.47 -36.96 21.55
CA VAL A 447 4.52 -36.85 20.43
C VAL A 447 3.13 -37.35 20.82
N LEU A 448 3.03 -38.46 21.53
CA LEU A 448 1.77 -39.00 22.04
C LEU A 448 1.93 -39.54 23.46
N HIS A 449 0.87 -39.42 24.26
CA HIS A 449 0.79 -40.07 25.57
C HIS A 449 -0.55 -40.81 25.68
N ALA A 450 -0.53 -42.03 26.23
CA ALA A 450 -1.68 -42.94 26.16
C ALA A 450 -2.91 -42.48 26.97
N ARG A 451 -2.74 -41.55 27.92
CA ARG A 451 -3.79 -41.16 28.88
C ARG A 451 -3.93 -39.66 29.11
N GLU A 452 -2.98 -38.85 28.63
CA GLU A 452 -2.88 -37.43 29.02
C GLU A 452 -2.54 -36.60 27.79
N ALA A 453 -3.03 -35.36 27.74
CA ALA A 453 -2.65 -34.42 26.69
C ALA A 453 -1.22 -33.93 26.92
N LEU A 454 -0.43 -33.90 25.86
CA LEU A 454 0.91 -33.31 25.86
C LEU A 454 0.82 -31.80 25.60
N GLY A 455 1.71 -31.05 26.22
CA GLY A 455 1.84 -29.61 26.04
C GLY A 455 3.28 -29.15 26.20
N LEU A 456 3.49 -27.84 26.18
CA LEU A 456 4.82 -27.25 26.23
C LEU A 456 5.60 -27.61 27.51
N GLN A 457 4.89 -27.85 28.63
CA GLN A 457 5.48 -28.28 29.89
C GLN A 457 6.26 -29.62 29.78
N ASP A 458 5.87 -30.49 28.84
CA ASP A 458 6.47 -31.81 28.65
C ASP A 458 7.89 -31.76 28.04
N VAL A 459 8.31 -30.58 27.56
CA VAL A 459 9.70 -30.29 27.16
C VAL A 459 10.38 -29.27 28.08
N LEU A 460 9.65 -28.29 28.62
CA LEU A 460 10.23 -27.23 29.47
C LEU A 460 10.83 -27.75 30.79
N TRP A 461 10.36 -28.88 31.31
CA TRP A 461 10.94 -29.48 32.52
C TRP A 461 12.43 -29.80 32.36
N LEU A 462 12.91 -30.01 31.12
CA LEU A 462 14.32 -30.27 30.81
C LEU A 462 15.23 -29.09 31.19
N LEU A 463 14.69 -27.86 31.35
CA LEU A 463 15.42 -26.67 31.80
C LEU A 463 15.72 -26.65 33.30
N GLY A 464 15.16 -27.56 34.10
CA GLY A 464 15.52 -27.72 35.52
C GLY A 464 14.78 -26.80 36.51
N LEU A 465 13.56 -26.38 36.19
CA LEU A 465 12.66 -25.67 37.12
C LEU A 465 12.18 -26.62 38.24
N ALA A 466 12.46 -26.29 39.51
CA ALA A 466 12.61 -27.24 40.63
C ALA A 466 11.37 -28.04 41.14
N THR A 467 11.70 -29.06 41.96
CA THR A 467 10.92 -29.92 42.91
C THR A 467 10.11 -31.13 42.42
N VAL A 468 9.78 -31.27 41.13
CA VAL A 468 8.94 -32.38 40.61
C VAL A 468 9.63 -33.19 39.50
N ALA A 469 10.98 -33.18 39.47
CA ALA A 469 11.79 -33.80 38.41
C ALA A 469 11.48 -35.30 38.22
N SER A 470 11.12 -36.03 39.28
CA SER A 470 10.83 -37.46 39.20
C SER A 470 9.49 -37.78 38.50
N GLU A 471 8.44 -36.99 38.73
CA GLU A 471 7.13 -37.25 38.10
C GLU A 471 7.14 -36.82 36.63
N GLN A 472 7.77 -35.69 36.31
CA GLN A 472 7.92 -35.22 34.93
C GLN A 472 8.81 -36.17 34.11
N LEU A 473 9.91 -36.67 34.67
CA LEU A 473 10.74 -37.70 34.03
C LEU A 473 9.95 -38.99 33.80
N ALA A 474 9.14 -39.42 34.77
CA ALA A 474 8.31 -40.61 34.62
C ALA A 474 7.29 -40.44 33.48
N ARG A 475 6.59 -39.30 33.44
CA ARG A 475 5.65 -38.95 32.38
C ARG A 475 6.32 -38.83 31.00
N TRP A 476 7.49 -38.21 30.94
CA TRP A 476 8.28 -38.11 29.71
C TRP A 476 8.72 -39.50 29.21
N ARG A 477 9.11 -40.42 30.10
CA ARG A 477 9.44 -41.81 29.74
C ARG A 477 8.23 -42.61 29.24
N THR A 478 7.04 -42.37 29.78
CA THR A 478 5.80 -43.06 29.35
C THR A 478 5.20 -42.47 28.07
N ALA A 479 5.63 -41.28 27.66
CA ALA A 479 5.27 -40.71 26.37
C ALA A 479 5.98 -41.43 25.23
N TRP A 480 5.28 -41.62 24.12
CA TRP A 480 5.90 -41.99 22.85
C TRP A 480 6.64 -40.77 22.31
N ARG A 481 7.94 -40.94 22.09
CA ARG A 481 8.88 -39.88 21.72
C ARG A 481 9.51 -40.17 20.38
N MET A 482 9.80 -39.11 19.63
CA MET A 482 10.50 -39.16 18.35
C MET A 482 11.76 -38.29 18.43
N SER A 483 12.74 -38.66 17.62
CA SER A 483 13.91 -37.84 17.32
C SER A 483 13.59 -36.81 16.24
N TRP A 484 14.44 -35.80 16.05
CA TRP A 484 14.23 -34.83 14.97
C TRP A 484 14.28 -35.50 13.60
N GLN A 485 15.18 -36.46 13.41
CA GLN A 485 15.28 -37.24 12.18
C GLN A 485 13.98 -38.02 11.87
N GLU A 486 13.28 -38.50 12.89
CA GLU A 486 11.99 -39.19 12.73
C GLU A 486 10.82 -38.20 12.53
N LEU A 487 10.90 -36.99 13.13
CA LEU A 487 9.87 -35.95 13.04
C LEU A 487 9.84 -35.26 11.69
N LEU A 488 11.00 -35.03 11.07
CA LEU A 488 11.15 -34.22 9.86
C LEU A 488 10.23 -34.67 8.70
N PRO A 489 10.11 -35.97 8.36
CA PRO A 489 9.19 -36.43 7.31
C PRO A 489 7.71 -36.35 7.69
N CYS A 490 7.41 -36.06 8.96
CA CYS A 490 6.05 -35.96 9.48
C CYS A 490 5.57 -34.50 9.61
N LEU A 491 6.42 -33.51 9.32
CA LEU A 491 6.03 -32.10 9.36
C LEU A 491 4.90 -31.83 8.36
N ASP A 492 3.93 -31.05 8.81
CA ASP A 492 2.75 -30.66 8.04
C ASP A 492 2.93 -29.23 7.54
N THR A 493 3.69 -29.07 6.45
CA THR A 493 4.04 -27.77 5.87
C THR A 493 2.81 -26.96 5.44
N GLU A 494 1.76 -27.64 4.96
CA GLU A 494 0.49 -27.01 4.61
C GLU A 494 -0.17 -26.38 5.85
N ALA A 495 -0.32 -27.16 6.93
CA ALA A 495 -0.89 -26.66 8.17
C ALA A 495 -0.05 -25.52 8.79
N GLU A 496 1.27 -25.59 8.65
CA GLU A 496 2.16 -24.53 9.13
C GLU A 496 2.00 -23.22 8.35
N LEU A 497 1.97 -23.28 7.01
CA LEU A 497 1.72 -22.10 6.17
C LEU A 497 0.34 -21.49 6.44
N ASP A 498 -0.69 -22.31 6.58
CA ASP A 498 -2.04 -21.88 6.95
C ASP A 498 -2.05 -21.18 8.32
N ALA A 499 -1.35 -21.74 9.31
CA ALA A 499 -1.25 -21.15 10.65
C ALA A 499 -0.52 -19.79 10.63
N ARG A 500 0.57 -19.67 9.87
CA ARG A 500 1.31 -18.41 9.69
C ARG A 500 0.43 -17.36 9.04
N GLN A 501 -0.34 -17.74 8.02
CA GLN A 501 -1.26 -16.85 7.32
C GLN A 501 -2.41 -16.39 8.23
N ALA A 502 -3.01 -17.32 8.97
CA ALA A 502 -4.08 -17.00 9.93
C ALA A 502 -3.59 -16.00 10.99
N LEU A 503 -2.40 -16.20 11.53
CA LEU A 503 -1.78 -15.27 12.49
C LEU A 503 -1.48 -13.90 11.87
N PHE A 504 -1.00 -13.86 10.63
CA PHE A 504 -0.75 -12.61 9.90
C PHE A 504 -2.02 -11.77 9.76
N PHE A 505 -3.16 -12.38 9.44
CA PHE A 505 -4.43 -11.65 9.36
C PHE A 505 -5.03 -11.32 10.72
N LEU A 506 -4.81 -12.17 11.73
CA LEU A 506 -5.23 -11.89 13.11
C LEU A 506 -4.52 -10.64 13.66
N GLN A 507 -3.19 -10.54 13.51
CA GLN A 507 -2.48 -9.31 13.87
C GLN A 507 -2.89 -8.13 12.95
N GLY A 508 -3.21 -8.42 11.68
CA GLY A 508 -3.77 -7.44 10.74
C GLY A 508 -5.07 -6.80 11.26
N GLN A 509 -5.95 -7.56 11.91
CA GLN A 509 -7.15 -7.01 12.56
C GLN A 509 -6.80 -6.09 13.75
N ARG A 510 -5.70 -6.34 14.47
CA ARG A 510 -5.18 -5.43 15.50
C ARG A 510 -4.58 -4.16 14.87
N LYS A 511 -3.84 -4.31 13.77
CA LYS A 511 -3.32 -3.19 12.97
C LYS A 511 -4.45 -2.25 12.51
N VAL A 512 -5.56 -2.79 11.98
CA VAL A 512 -6.74 -2.00 11.59
C VAL A 512 -7.28 -1.18 12.75
N ARG A 513 -7.50 -1.80 13.91
CA ARG A 513 -7.96 -1.09 15.12
C ARG A 513 -6.98 0.00 15.53
N ARG A 514 -5.67 -0.31 15.60
CA ARG A 514 -4.62 0.64 15.96
C ARG A 514 -4.56 1.84 15.01
N VAL A 515 -4.60 1.59 13.70
CA VAL A 515 -4.52 2.63 12.67
C VAL A 515 -5.74 3.55 12.71
N LEU A 516 -6.95 2.99 12.79
CA LEU A 516 -8.18 3.77 12.76
C LEU A 516 -8.44 4.49 14.09
N LEU A 517 -8.37 3.79 15.22
CA LEU A 517 -8.61 4.37 16.54
C LEU A 517 -7.51 5.37 16.94
N GLY A 518 -6.27 5.12 16.50
CA GLY A 518 -5.13 6.01 16.72
C GLY A 518 -4.98 7.13 15.68
N ARG A 519 -5.91 7.25 14.70
CA ARG A 519 -5.86 8.23 13.60
C ARG A 519 -4.52 8.28 12.85
N GLN A 520 -3.89 7.12 12.63
CA GLN A 520 -2.59 7.05 11.96
C GLN A 520 -2.72 7.25 10.45
N ASP A 521 -1.80 7.99 9.83
CA ASP A 521 -1.73 8.20 8.38
C ASP A 521 -1.08 7.01 7.64
N SER A 522 -1.51 5.80 7.99
CA SER A 522 -1.11 4.56 7.34
C SER A 522 -2.24 4.03 6.46
N SER A 523 -1.90 3.62 5.24
CA SER A 523 -2.86 2.98 4.35
C SER A 523 -3.17 1.55 4.80
N LEU A 524 -4.46 1.20 4.77
CA LEU A 524 -4.94 -0.17 4.99
C LEU A 524 -5.27 -0.89 3.67
N LEU A 525 -5.11 -0.21 2.53
CA LEU A 525 -5.42 -0.76 1.21
C LEU A 525 -4.55 -1.98 0.84
N PRO A 526 -3.23 -1.99 1.10
CA PRO A 526 -2.41 -3.19 0.85
C PRO A 526 -2.88 -4.41 1.65
N LEU A 527 -3.23 -4.23 2.94
CA LEU A 527 -3.80 -5.28 3.79
C LEU A 527 -5.16 -5.75 3.27
N ALA A 528 -6.01 -4.83 2.81
CA ALA A 528 -7.31 -5.16 2.22
C ALA A 528 -7.18 -6.03 0.97
N ARG A 529 -6.23 -5.71 0.08
CA ARG A 529 -5.93 -6.50 -1.12
C ARG A 529 -5.50 -7.92 -0.74
N SER A 530 -4.57 -8.05 0.20
CA SER A 530 -4.12 -9.36 0.69
C SER A 530 -5.25 -10.15 1.33
N ALA A 531 -6.06 -9.52 2.20
CA ALA A 531 -7.17 -10.20 2.84
C ALA A 531 -8.24 -10.67 1.84
N VAL A 532 -8.46 -9.94 0.74
CA VAL A 532 -9.35 -10.39 -0.32
C VAL A 532 -8.75 -11.55 -1.10
N HIS A 533 -7.48 -11.45 -1.50
CA HIS A 533 -6.79 -12.49 -2.25
C HIS A 533 -6.75 -13.82 -1.48
N GLU A 534 -6.47 -13.75 -0.18
CA GLU A 534 -6.30 -14.91 0.71
C GLU A 534 -7.60 -15.36 1.40
N GLY A 535 -8.75 -14.75 1.08
CA GLY A 535 -10.05 -15.17 1.64
C GLY A 535 -10.38 -14.68 3.07
N TYR A 536 -9.55 -13.82 3.67
CA TYR A 536 -9.74 -13.21 5.00
C TYR A 536 -10.62 -11.94 5.01
N HIS A 537 -11.18 -11.54 3.86
CA HIS A 537 -12.02 -10.34 3.73
C HIS A 537 -13.20 -10.31 4.71
N LYS A 538 -13.81 -11.45 5.07
CA LYS A 538 -14.91 -11.49 6.05
C LYS A 538 -14.48 -11.03 7.45
N ALA A 539 -13.33 -11.51 7.91
CA ALA A 539 -12.77 -11.16 9.22
C ALA A 539 -12.33 -9.68 9.26
N LEU A 540 -11.81 -9.18 8.14
CA LEU A 540 -11.47 -7.77 7.97
C LEU A 540 -12.71 -6.87 7.96
N LEU A 541 -13.74 -7.21 7.18
CA LEU A 541 -15.01 -6.48 7.15
C LEU A 541 -15.66 -6.42 8.53
N GLY A 542 -15.72 -7.54 9.25
CA GLY A 542 -16.26 -7.56 10.61
C GLY A 542 -15.48 -6.67 11.59
N THR A 543 -14.16 -6.59 11.46
CA THR A 543 -13.33 -5.68 12.27
C THR A 543 -13.61 -4.22 11.94
N LEU A 544 -13.79 -3.89 10.65
CA LEU A 544 -14.12 -2.54 10.22
C LEU A 544 -15.54 -2.12 10.67
N ASP A 545 -16.51 -3.05 10.60
CA ASP A 545 -17.87 -2.83 11.11
C ASP A 545 -17.86 -2.56 12.63
N GLU A 546 -17.06 -3.33 13.40
CA GLU A 546 -16.86 -3.12 14.83
C GLU A 546 -16.24 -1.74 15.13
N VAL A 547 -15.14 -1.38 14.45
CA VAL A 547 -14.51 -0.07 14.61
C VAL A 547 -15.49 1.05 14.27
N ALA A 548 -16.21 0.95 13.16
CA ALA A 548 -17.17 1.97 12.74
C ALA A 548 -18.34 2.13 13.73
N SER A 549 -18.86 1.02 14.28
CA SER A 549 -20.02 1.04 15.17
C SER A 549 -19.71 1.42 16.62
N THR A 550 -18.48 1.16 17.08
CA THR A 550 -18.04 1.49 18.45
C THR A 550 -17.27 2.82 18.55
N ALA A 551 -16.93 3.43 17.42
CA ALA A 551 -16.20 4.70 17.41
C ALA A 551 -17.02 5.81 18.06
N SER A 552 -16.44 6.49 19.05
CA SER A 552 -17.02 7.69 19.65
C SER A 552 -16.91 8.92 18.74
N ASP A 553 -16.00 8.87 17.76
CA ASP A 553 -15.73 9.95 16.81
C ASP A 553 -16.24 9.59 15.42
N ALA A 554 -17.02 10.50 14.83
CA ALA A 554 -17.60 10.30 13.50
C ALA A 554 -16.57 10.22 12.37
N GLY A 555 -15.39 10.85 12.52
CA GLY A 555 -14.31 10.77 11.54
C GLY A 555 -13.66 9.39 11.49
N ILE A 556 -13.49 8.75 12.65
CA ILE A 556 -13.06 7.34 12.72
C ILE A 556 -14.08 6.43 12.04
N ALA A 557 -15.37 6.62 12.32
CA ALA A 557 -16.43 5.85 11.67
C ALA A 557 -16.47 6.08 10.15
N ALA A 558 -16.34 7.32 9.68
CA ALA A 558 -16.27 7.67 8.26
C ALA A 558 -15.10 6.96 7.56
N ARG A 559 -13.90 7.02 8.13
CA ARG A 559 -12.73 6.35 7.56
C ARG A 559 -12.87 4.82 7.56
N ALA A 560 -13.50 4.23 8.59
CA ALA A 560 -13.77 2.80 8.62
C ALA A 560 -14.77 2.38 7.51
N LEU A 561 -15.83 3.17 7.28
CA LEU A 561 -16.77 2.98 6.16
C LEU A 561 -16.08 3.09 4.80
N ALA A 562 -15.18 4.06 4.63
CA ALA A 562 -14.34 4.18 3.44
C ALA A 562 -13.48 2.93 3.20
N CYS A 563 -12.87 2.40 4.26
CA CYS A 563 -12.04 1.19 4.21
C CYS A 563 -12.88 -0.06 3.86
N ILE A 564 -14.12 -0.17 4.35
CA ILE A 564 -15.04 -1.26 3.95
C ILE A 564 -15.28 -1.20 2.44
N ALA A 565 -15.49 0.00 1.93
CA ALA A 565 -15.74 0.21 0.53
C ALA A 565 -14.51 -0.10 -0.35
N GLU A 566 -13.29 0.11 0.15
CA GLU A 566 -12.05 -0.39 -0.47
C GLU A 566 -11.98 -1.92 -0.51
N VAL A 567 -12.34 -2.61 0.58
CA VAL A 567 -12.39 -4.07 0.60
C VAL A 567 -13.37 -4.58 -0.46
N LEU A 568 -14.57 -3.99 -0.54
CA LEU A 568 -15.57 -4.33 -1.57
C LEU A 568 -15.07 -4.05 -2.99
N GLY A 569 -14.34 -2.95 -3.20
CA GLY A 569 -13.69 -2.62 -4.47
C GLY A 569 -12.64 -3.67 -4.86
N CYS A 570 -11.80 -4.10 -3.90
CA CYS A 570 -10.82 -5.15 -4.11
C CYS A 570 -11.48 -6.50 -4.46
N MET A 571 -12.59 -6.85 -3.78
CA MET A 571 -13.35 -8.07 -4.07
C MET A 571 -13.94 -8.10 -5.47
N ALA A 572 -14.18 -6.94 -6.09
CA ALA A 572 -14.70 -6.87 -7.45
C ALA A 572 -13.63 -7.09 -8.53
N GLN A 573 -12.33 -7.13 -8.18
CA GLN A 573 -11.20 -7.43 -9.08
C GLN A 573 -11.19 -6.63 -10.40
N GLY A 574 -11.76 -5.42 -10.41
CA GLY A 574 -11.87 -4.58 -11.60
C GLY A 574 -13.01 -4.94 -12.57
N GLU A 575 -13.81 -5.98 -12.28
CA GLU A 575 -14.86 -6.49 -13.17
C GLU A 575 -16.24 -5.85 -12.97
N GLY A 576 -16.40 -4.98 -11.96
CA GLY A 576 -17.68 -4.35 -11.60
C GLY A 576 -17.98 -3.00 -12.27
N GLY A 577 -17.09 -2.52 -13.15
CA GLY A 577 -17.15 -1.19 -13.75
C GLY A 577 -16.68 -0.06 -12.82
N LEU A 578 -16.87 1.20 -13.24
CA LEU A 578 -16.42 2.37 -12.48
C LEU A 578 -17.18 2.51 -11.16
N ARG A 579 -16.51 2.86 -10.07
CA ARG A 579 -17.14 3.19 -8.78
C ARG A 579 -17.67 4.64 -8.82
N SER A 580 -18.75 4.86 -9.57
CA SER A 580 -19.33 6.18 -9.82
C SER A 580 -20.86 6.19 -9.84
N GLY A 581 -21.47 7.36 -9.64
CA GLY A 581 -22.92 7.56 -9.68
C GLY A 581 -23.58 7.64 -8.29
N PRO A 582 -24.92 7.80 -8.23
CA PRO A 582 -25.62 8.13 -6.99
C PRO A 582 -25.74 6.94 -6.04
N ALA A 583 -25.59 7.20 -4.74
CA ALA A 583 -25.78 6.24 -3.66
C ALA A 583 -27.23 6.28 -3.11
N ALA A 584 -28.25 6.11 -3.96
CA ALA A 584 -29.65 6.38 -3.60
C ALA A 584 -30.59 5.16 -3.71
N ASN A 585 -30.08 3.94 -3.54
CA ASN A 585 -30.93 2.75 -3.56
C ASN A 585 -31.79 2.71 -2.28
N ARG A 586 -33.10 2.53 -2.45
CA ARG A 586 -34.10 2.45 -1.36
C ARG A 586 -33.78 1.38 -0.32
N GLU A 587 -33.14 0.28 -0.70
CA GLU A 587 -32.76 -0.80 0.22
C GLU A 587 -31.75 -0.33 1.28
N TRP A 588 -30.96 0.70 0.98
CA TRP A 588 -29.96 1.29 1.88
C TRP A 588 -30.49 2.49 2.67
N ALA A 589 -31.71 2.95 2.39
CA ALA A 589 -32.25 4.21 2.92
C ALA A 589 -32.46 4.18 4.44
N SER A 590 -32.83 3.02 5.00
CA SER A 590 -32.99 2.86 6.46
C SER A 590 -31.67 3.14 7.19
N ALA A 591 -30.58 2.55 6.68
CA ALA A 591 -29.25 2.72 7.25
C ALA A 591 -28.80 4.20 7.19
N PHE A 592 -29.03 4.87 6.06
CA PHE A 592 -28.75 6.30 5.93
C PHE A 592 -29.58 7.16 6.89
N GLY A 593 -30.87 6.86 7.06
CA GLY A 593 -31.74 7.57 8.01
C GLY A 593 -31.21 7.49 9.45
N ARG A 594 -30.67 6.34 9.86
CA ARG A 594 -30.00 6.21 11.17
C ARG A 594 -28.76 7.10 11.30
N LEU A 595 -27.87 7.05 10.31
CA LEU A 595 -26.68 7.90 10.27
C LEU A 595 -27.06 9.38 10.35
N GLU A 596 -28.08 9.80 9.60
CA GLU A 596 -28.59 11.19 9.61
C GLU A 596 -29.13 11.62 10.97
N SER A 597 -29.75 10.70 11.72
CA SER A 597 -30.23 10.95 13.09
C SER A 597 -29.13 10.92 14.17
N GLY A 598 -27.89 10.54 13.80
CA GLY A 598 -26.75 10.42 14.71
C GLY A 598 -26.57 9.02 15.33
N ASP A 599 -27.45 8.06 15.04
CA ASP A 599 -27.29 6.65 15.41
C ASP A 599 -26.27 5.96 14.47
N ILE A 600 -24.98 6.24 14.69
CA ILE A 600 -23.89 5.68 13.88
C ILE A 600 -23.85 4.15 14.02
N ALA A 601 -23.93 3.63 15.25
CA ALA A 601 -23.86 2.20 15.52
C ALA A 601 -24.97 1.42 14.81
N GLY A 602 -26.23 1.86 14.95
CA GLY A 602 -27.36 1.24 14.26
C GLY A 602 -27.27 1.38 12.74
N GLY A 603 -26.81 2.54 12.24
CA GLY A 603 -26.58 2.74 10.81
C GLY A 603 -25.56 1.75 10.22
N VAL A 604 -24.42 1.57 10.88
CA VAL A 604 -23.38 0.62 10.45
C VAL A 604 -23.91 -0.82 10.46
N GLN A 605 -24.67 -1.21 11.48
CA GLN A 605 -25.27 -2.54 11.57
C GLN A 605 -26.24 -2.81 10.40
N GLU A 606 -27.08 -1.84 10.05
CA GLU A 606 -27.99 -1.96 8.90
C GLU A 606 -27.25 -1.98 7.56
N LEU A 607 -26.19 -1.17 7.39
CA LEU A 607 -25.32 -1.24 6.21
C LEU A 607 -24.71 -2.63 6.06
N ALA A 608 -24.18 -3.21 7.14
CA ALA A 608 -23.54 -4.53 7.12
C ALA A 608 -24.54 -5.64 6.81
N ALA A 609 -25.77 -5.54 7.33
CA ALA A 609 -26.85 -6.49 7.03
C ALA A 609 -27.30 -6.40 5.57
N GLU A 610 -27.44 -5.20 5.02
CA GLU A 610 -27.81 -5.00 3.62
C GLU A 610 -26.69 -5.47 2.68
N ARG A 611 -25.42 -5.13 2.99
CA ARG A 611 -24.23 -5.54 2.22
C ARG A 611 -24.21 -7.03 1.89
N GLN A 612 -24.63 -7.91 2.79
CA GLN A 612 -24.63 -9.36 2.56
C GLN A 612 -25.45 -9.79 1.33
N LYS A 613 -26.51 -9.04 0.99
CA LYS A 613 -27.35 -9.29 -0.18
C LYS A 613 -26.67 -8.92 -1.51
N TRP A 614 -25.53 -8.23 -1.45
CA TRP A 614 -24.82 -7.64 -2.59
C TRP A 614 -23.47 -8.29 -2.91
N MET A 615 -23.11 -9.35 -2.18
CA MET A 615 -21.77 -9.98 -2.28
C MET A 615 -21.62 -10.96 -3.45
N SER A 616 -22.67 -11.18 -4.26
CA SER A 616 -22.72 -12.32 -5.20
C SER A 616 -22.02 -12.11 -6.54
N ARG A 617 -21.77 -10.86 -6.97
CA ARG A 617 -21.09 -10.57 -8.25
C ARG A 617 -20.37 -9.22 -8.23
N PRO A 618 -19.29 -9.03 -9.02
CA PRO A 618 -18.48 -7.80 -9.04
C PRO A 618 -19.27 -6.50 -9.18
N ALA A 619 -20.28 -6.46 -10.05
CA ALA A 619 -21.10 -5.26 -10.25
C ALA A 619 -21.92 -4.87 -9.00
N LEU A 620 -22.34 -5.83 -8.16
CA LEU A 620 -23.04 -5.52 -6.91
C LEU A 620 -22.06 -5.07 -5.83
N LEU A 621 -20.85 -5.66 -5.77
CA LEU A 621 -19.78 -5.23 -4.86
C LEU A 621 -19.40 -3.76 -5.09
N VAL A 622 -19.19 -3.36 -6.35
CA VAL A 622 -18.89 -1.96 -6.69
C VAL A 622 -20.06 -1.03 -6.32
N ARG A 623 -21.31 -1.46 -6.49
CA ARG A 623 -22.48 -0.66 -6.09
C ARG A 623 -22.61 -0.54 -4.57
N ALA A 624 -22.37 -1.63 -3.84
CA ALA A 624 -22.35 -1.61 -2.37
C ALA A 624 -21.23 -0.69 -1.85
N ALA A 625 -20.04 -0.73 -2.44
CA ALA A 625 -18.95 0.19 -2.11
C ALA A 625 -19.35 1.67 -2.26
N ARG A 626 -20.13 2.02 -3.30
CA ARG A 626 -20.69 3.38 -3.46
C ARG A 626 -21.66 3.76 -2.34
N HIS A 627 -22.44 2.81 -1.83
CA HIS A 627 -23.36 3.08 -0.71
C HIS A 627 -22.60 3.30 0.61
N TYR A 628 -21.48 2.61 0.82
CA TYR A 628 -20.58 2.91 1.94
C TYR A 628 -19.90 4.28 1.82
N GLU A 629 -19.50 4.70 0.62
CA GLU A 629 -19.06 6.09 0.37
C GLU A 629 -20.19 7.08 0.66
N GLY A 630 -21.43 6.77 0.26
CA GLY A 630 -22.60 7.58 0.62
C GLY A 630 -22.79 7.72 2.13
N ALA A 631 -22.63 6.64 2.88
CA ALA A 631 -22.69 6.64 4.34
C ALA A 631 -21.59 7.50 4.99
N GLU A 632 -20.36 7.36 4.51
CA GLU A 632 -19.23 8.20 4.91
C GLU A 632 -19.51 9.70 4.63
N GLN A 633 -20.06 10.02 3.46
CA GLN A 633 -20.42 11.41 3.10
C GLN A 633 -21.48 12.02 4.03
N ILE A 634 -22.40 11.21 4.58
CA ILE A 634 -23.35 11.69 5.60
C ILE A 634 -22.62 12.19 6.85
N LEU A 635 -21.58 11.47 7.29
CA LEU A 635 -20.79 11.84 8.46
C LEU A 635 -19.92 13.08 8.20
N ILE A 636 -19.29 13.17 7.02
CA ILE A 636 -18.55 14.37 6.60
C ILE A 636 -19.48 15.58 6.59
N ARG A 637 -20.68 15.42 6.04
CA ARG A 637 -21.69 16.47 5.98
C ARG A 637 -22.05 16.96 7.39
N GLN A 638 -22.34 16.06 8.32
CA GLN A 638 -22.63 16.43 9.71
C GLN A 638 -21.46 17.18 10.38
N ALA A 639 -20.23 16.74 10.13
CA ALA A 639 -19.03 17.43 10.63
C ALA A 639 -18.94 18.87 10.09
N VAL A 640 -19.10 19.07 8.77
CA VAL A 640 -19.06 20.40 8.16
C VAL A 640 -20.23 21.27 8.62
N MET A 641 -21.42 20.68 8.82
CA MET A 641 -22.62 21.38 9.27
C MET A 641 -22.47 22.03 10.65
N SER A 642 -21.56 21.54 11.49
CA SER A 642 -21.21 22.19 12.77
C SER A 642 -20.69 23.63 12.60
N SER A 643 -20.19 24.00 11.42
CA SER A 643 -19.77 25.36 11.08
C SER A 643 -20.91 26.39 11.14
N CYS A 644 -22.18 25.96 11.18
CA CYS A 644 -23.32 26.86 11.29
C CYS A 644 -23.30 27.72 12.56
N GLN A 645 -22.58 27.30 13.60
CA GLN A 645 -22.40 28.10 14.82
C GLN A 645 -21.67 29.43 14.58
N PHE A 646 -20.92 29.54 13.47
CA PHE A 646 -20.20 30.75 13.09
C PHE A 646 -21.05 31.71 12.25
N ILE A 647 -22.31 31.35 11.95
CA ILE A 647 -23.23 32.21 11.20
C ILE A 647 -23.89 33.19 12.18
N THR A 648 -23.50 34.46 12.11
CA THR A 648 -24.16 35.56 12.83
C THR A 648 -24.93 36.45 11.86
N VAL A 649 -26.16 36.81 12.25
CA VAL A 649 -27.04 37.72 11.50
C VAL A 649 -27.55 38.82 12.41
N GLU A 650 -27.54 40.05 11.90
CA GLU A 650 -28.03 41.25 12.58
C GLU A 650 -29.39 41.68 12.01
N GLN A 651 -30.25 42.30 12.82
CA GLN A 651 -31.53 42.84 12.36
C GLN A 651 -31.32 44.20 11.71
N VAL A 652 -31.92 44.41 10.54
CA VAL A 652 -31.88 45.66 9.77
C VAL A 652 -33.26 46.02 9.25
N GLU A 653 -33.45 47.27 8.86
CA GLU A 653 -34.75 47.75 8.34
C GLU A 653 -35.18 46.95 7.10
N LEU A 654 -36.43 46.49 7.11
CA LEU A 654 -37.03 45.73 6.01
C LEU A 654 -37.16 46.61 4.76
N PRO A 655 -36.60 46.20 3.60
CA PRO A 655 -36.80 46.93 2.34
C PRO A 655 -38.30 47.02 1.98
N PRO A 656 -38.80 48.13 1.41
CA PRO A 656 -40.22 48.27 1.11
C PRO A 656 -40.75 47.16 0.18
N LEU A 657 -42.05 46.86 0.26
CA LEU A 657 -42.70 45.86 -0.59
C LEU A 657 -42.45 46.18 -2.07
N GLY A 658 -42.16 45.18 -2.89
CA GLY A 658 -41.87 45.33 -4.33
C GLY A 658 -40.45 45.80 -4.68
N HIS A 659 -39.66 46.29 -3.72
CA HIS A 659 -38.28 46.73 -4.00
C HIS A 659 -37.34 45.55 -4.15
N TRP A 660 -36.43 45.66 -5.13
CA TRP A 660 -35.42 44.65 -5.39
C TRP A 660 -34.21 44.84 -4.50
N VAL A 661 -33.74 43.78 -3.86
CA VAL A 661 -32.39 43.70 -3.33
C VAL A 661 -31.54 43.00 -4.37
N GLN A 662 -30.59 43.70 -4.95
CA GLN A 662 -29.69 43.19 -5.97
C GLN A 662 -28.30 42.91 -5.38
N VAL A 663 -27.76 41.74 -5.70
CA VAL A 663 -26.40 41.32 -5.36
C VAL A 663 -25.65 40.90 -6.62
N VAL A 664 -24.47 41.49 -6.82
CA VAL A 664 -23.54 41.10 -7.90
C VAL A 664 -22.19 40.71 -7.31
N CYS A 665 -21.64 39.61 -7.81
CA CYS A 665 -20.42 38.99 -7.32
C CYS A 665 -19.37 38.86 -8.44
N PRO A 666 -18.07 39.08 -8.14
CA PRO A 666 -17.00 38.71 -9.03
C PRO A 666 -16.93 37.17 -9.20
N ALA A 667 -16.21 36.73 -10.22
CA ALA A 667 -15.77 35.34 -10.29
C ALA A 667 -14.55 35.13 -9.39
N ARG A 668 -14.05 33.90 -9.29
CA ARG A 668 -12.85 33.59 -8.51
C ARG A 668 -11.82 32.80 -9.28
N LEU A 669 -10.55 32.97 -8.91
CA LEU A 669 -9.41 32.19 -9.38
C LEU A 669 -8.58 31.71 -8.20
N ASP A 670 -8.31 30.41 -8.18
CA ASP A 670 -7.49 29.75 -7.16
C ASP A 670 -6.08 29.65 -7.74
N LEU A 671 -5.14 30.39 -7.15
CA LEU A 671 -3.74 30.43 -7.61
C LEU A 671 -2.93 29.27 -7.04
N SER A 672 -3.24 28.81 -5.84
CA SER A 672 -2.57 27.70 -5.17
C SER A 672 -3.40 27.14 -4.01
N GLY A 673 -3.22 25.85 -3.70
CA GLY A 673 -3.72 25.22 -2.46
C GLY A 673 -5.08 24.51 -2.53
N GLY A 674 -5.83 24.66 -3.63
CA GLY A 674 -7.14 23.99 -3.79
C GLY A 674 -7.06 22.46 -3.64
N TRP A 675 -8.15 21.87 -3.14
CA TRP A 675 -8.26 20.52 -2.56
C TRP A 675 -7.85 20.41 -1.09
N SER A 676 -6.95 21.24 -0.57
CA SER A 676 -6.67 21.26 0.88
C SER A 676 -7.87 21.79 1.69
N ASP A 677 -8.74 22.57 1.04
CA ASP A 677 -9.99 23.12 1.57
C ASP A 677 -11.15 22.11 1.59
N THR A 678 -10.97 20.94 0.98
CA THR A 678 -12.05 19.98 0.77
C THR A 678 -12.26 19.09 2.01
N PRO A 679 -13.47 18.97 2.56
CA PRO A 679 -13.80 17.99 3.58
C PRO A 679 -13.60 16.55 3.08
N PRO A 680 -12.98 15.66 3.87
CA PRO A 680 -12.58 15.83 5.27
C PRO A 680 -11.20 16.47 5.49
N ILE A 681 -10.39 16.61 4.43
CA ILE A 681 -8.99 17.05 4.47
C ILE A 681 -8.86 18.34 5.29
N THR A 682 -9.70 19.32 5.01
CA THR A 682 -9.65 20.64 5.65
C THR A 682 -9.76 20.62 7.18
N TYR A 683 -10.54 19.69 7.77
CA TYR A 683 -10.69 19.62 9.24
C TYR A 683 -9.86 18.51 9.87
N GLU A 684 -9.32 17.56 9.09
CA GLU A 684 -8.40 16.53 9.60
C GLU A 684 -6.93 16.96 9.55
N HIS A 685 -6.55 17.76 8.55
CA HIS A 685 -5.19 18.21 8.29
C HIS A 685 -5.04 19.73 8.37
N GLY A 686 -6.11 20.46 8.10
CA GLY A 686 -6.03 21.90 7.82
C GLY A 686 -5.86 22.16 6.33
N GLY A 687 -6.19 23.36 5.91
CA GLY A 687 -6.18 23.76 4.51
C GLY A 687 -5.78 25.23 4.36
N ALA A 688 -5.18 25.56 3.23
CA ALA A 688 -4.80 26.90 2.85
C ALA A 688 -4.99 27.08 1.34
N VAL A 689 -5.66 28.14 0.92
CA VAL A 689 -5.92 28.42 -0.51
C VAL A 689 -5.70 29.90 -0.76
N VAL A 690 -4.91 30.22 -1.80
CA VAL A 690 -4.72 31.58 -2.30
C VAL A 690 -5.72 31.84 -3.41
N ASP A 691 -6.62 32.79 -3.17
CA ASP A 691 -7.73 33.12 -4.07
C ASP A 691 -7.69 34.58 -4.51
N VAL A 692 -8.16 34.83 -5.73
CA VAL A 692 -8.33 36.16 -6.30
C VAL A 692 -9.77 36.34 -6.76
N ALA A 693 -10.41 37.42 -6.30
CA ALA A 693 -11.71 37.84 -6.83
C ALA A 693 -11.45 38.58 -8.14
N VAL A 694 -12.15 38.19 -9.21
CA VAL A 694 -11.88 38.71 -10.55
C VAL A 694 -13.12 39.15 -11.31
N LEU A 695 -12.96 40.24 -12.05
CA LEU A 695 -13.82 40.64 -13.14
C LEU A 695 -13.43 39.82 -14.38
N VAL A 696 -14.43 39.32 -15.10
CA VAL A 696 -14.23 38.65 -16.39
C VAL A 696 -14.76 39.58 -17.47
N ASP A 697 -13.89 39.99 -18.38
CA ASP A 697 -14.18 40.98 -19.42
C ASP A 697 -14.83 42.26 -18.84
N GLY A 698 -14.29 42.75 -17.72
CA GLY A 698 -14.70 44.00 -17.07
C GLY A 698 -16.03 43.94 -16.31
N CYS A 699 -16.60 42.75 -16.08
CA CYS A 699 -17.86 42.63 -15.34
C CYS A 699 -17.84 41.59 -14.22
N ARG A 700 -18.67 41.85 -13.19
CA ARG A 700 -19.07 40.87 -12.17
C ARG A 700 -20.10 39.93 -12.79
N PRO A 701 -19.77 38.67 -13.10
CA PRO A 701 -20.58 37.88 -14.01
C PRO A 701 -21.73 37.14 -13.32
N ILE A 702 -21.75 37.08 -11.99
CA ILE A 702 -22.69 36.28 -11.20
C ILE A 702 -23.56 37.21 -10.36
N GLY A 703 -24.85 36.93 -10.24
CA GLY A 703 -25.69 37.70 -9.33
C GLY A 703 -27.09 37.15 -9.11
N ALA A 704 -27.75 37.76 -8.14
CA ALA A 704 -29.12 37.47 -7.76
C ALA A 704 -29.85 38.77 -7.40
N ARG A 705 -31.16 38.84 -7.66
CA ARG A 705 -32.02 39.88 -7.09
C ARG A 705 -33.26 39.27 -6.47
N VAL A 706 -33.68 39.78 -5.33
CA VAL A 706 -34.85 39.28 -4.59
C VAL A 706 -35.74 40.42 -4.15
N ARG A 707 -37.05 40.29 -4.29
CA ARG A 707 -38.04 41.24 -3.75
C ARG A 707 -39.13 40.53 -2.96
N ARG A 708 -39.78 41.26 -2.06
CA ARG A 708 -41.04 40.84 -1.43
C ARG A 708 -42.22 41.13 -2.36
N ILE A 709 -43.12 40.17 -2.50
CA ILE A 709 -44.33 40.27 -3.31
C ILE A 709 -45.58 40.06 -2.44
N ALA A 710 -46.73 40.61 -2.83
CA ALA A 710 -47.95 40.52 -2.03
C ALA A 710 -48.53 39.09 -1.98
N GLN A 711 -48.34 38.31 -3.05
CA GLN A 711 -48.79 36.93 -3.13
C GLN A 711 -47.94 36.06 -2.19
N PRO A 712 -48.52 35.22 -1.31
CA PRO A 712 -47.77 34.37 -0.36
C PRO A 712 -47.18 33.13 -1.04
N GLU A 713 -46.37 33.32 -2.08
CA GLU A 713 -45.72 32.26 -2.85
C GLU A 713 -44.24 32.57 -3.08
N LEU A 714 -43.45 31.55 -3.42
CA LEU A 714 -42.05 31.72 -3.84
C LEU A 714 -41.96 31.60 -5.36
N ARG A 715 -41.54 32.66 -6.04
CA ARG A 715 -41.24 32.67 -7.48
C ARG A 715 -39.73 32.60 -7.70
N LEU A 716 -39.28 31.53 -8.33
CA LEU A 716 -37.87 31.21 -8.54
C LEU A 716 -37.57 31.28 -10.03
N VAL A 717 -36.83 32.31 -10.45
CA VAL A 717 -36.58 32.62 -11.86
C VAL A 717 -35.08 32.54 -12.15
N SER A 718 -34.71 31.76 -13.17
CA SER A 718 -33.35 31.70 -13.70
C SER A 718 -33.29 32.40 -15.05
N LEU A 719 -32.38 33.36 -15.20
CA LEU A 719 -32.21 34.19 -16.39
C LEU A 719 -30.97 33.79 -17.19
N SER A 720 -31.00 33.95 -18.52
CA SER A 720 -29.85 33.66 -19.38
C SER A 720 -28.83 34.81 -19.35
N GLY A 721 -27.78 34.72 -18.53
CA GLY A 721 -26.66 35.68 -18.61
C GLY A 721 -26.83 36.98 -17.81
N THR A 722 -27.86 37.80 -18.06
CA THR A 722 -28.01 39.12 -17.39
C THR A 722 -29.40 39.32 -16.74
N PRO A 723 -29.56 40.30 -15.81
CA PRO A 723 -30.82 40.55 -15.08
C PRO A 723 -32.04 40.89 -15.93
N ARG A 724 -31.83 41.26 -17.22
CA ARG A 724 -32.85 41.64 -18.20
C ARG A 724 -32.95 40.65 -19.37
N SER A 725 -32.32 39.48 -19.25
CA SER A 725 -32.33 38.47 -20.32
C SER A 725 -33.56 37.58 -20.25
N GLU A 726 -33.73 36.72 -21.24
CA GLU A 726 -34.83 35.76 -21.31
C GLU A 726 -34.85 34.83 -20.09
N VAL A 727 -36.07 34.53 -19.63
CA VAL A 727 -36.31 33.56 -18.57
C VAL A 727 -36.03 32.17 -19.12
N VAL A 728 -35.02 31.52 -18.53
CA VAL A 728 -34.63 30.14 -18.88
C VAL A 728 -35.51 29.14 -18.15
N ALA A 729 -35.86 29.45 -16.91
CA ALA A 729 -36.73 28.62 -16.08
C ALA A 729 -37.46 29.49 -15.05
N GLU A 730 -38.73 29.20 -14.84
CA GLU A 730 -39.56 29.78 -13.79
C GLU A 730 -40.23 28.65 -13.00
N LEU A 731 -40.15 28.73 -11.68
CA LEU A 731 -40.76 27.78 -10.76
C LEU A 731 -41.50 28.53 -9.67
N VAL A 732 -42.77 28.18 -9.46
CA VAL A 732 -43.61 28.77 -8.41
C VAL A 732 -43.87 27.72 -7.33
N CYS A 733 -43.51 28.02 -6.08
CA CYS A 733 -43.77 27.16 -4.92
C CYS A 733 -44.86 27.78 -4.04
N GLN A 734 -46.03 27.11 -3.99
CA GLN A 734 -47.17 27.53 -3.17
C GLN A 734 -47.35 26.68 -1.91
N GLU A 735 -47.02 25.39 -2.01
CA GLU A 735 -47.03 24.42 -0.91
C GLU A 735 -45.64 24.09 -0.39
N LEU A 736 -45.57 23.68 0.89
CA LEU A 736 -44.31 23.32 1.56
C LEU A 736 -43.65 22.08 0.92
N GLU A 737 -44.45 21.16 0.37
CA GLU A 737 -43.99 19.94 -0.31
C GLU A 737 -43.15 20.23 -1.56
N HIS A 738 -43.36 21.37 -2.22
CA HIS A 738 -42.55 21.78 -3.38
C HIS A 738 -41.07 22.02 -3.03
N LEU A 739 -40.73 22.14 -1.74
CA LEU A 739 -39.36 22.29 -1.26
C LEU A 739 -38.69 20.95 -0.89
N GLN A 740 -39.41 19.82 -0.89
CA GLN A 740 -38.92 18.54 -0.35
C GLN A 740 -37.68 18.00 -1.07
N ASP A 741 -37.55 18.28 -2.36
CA ASP A 741 -36.45 17.85 -3.22
C ASP A 741 -35.21 18.77 -3.14
N TYR A 742 -35.14 19.72 -2.18
CA TYR A 742 -34.01 20.64 -2.02
C TYR A 742 -32.66 19.92 -1.94
N CYS A 743 -32.63 18.72 -1.35
CA CYS A 743 -31.43 17.91 -1.19
C CYS A 743 -31.01 17.14 -2.45
N GLN A 744 -31.73 17.30 -3.58
CA GLN A 744 -31.40 16.70 -4.86
C GLN A 744 -30.80 17.77 -5.80
N PRO A 745 -29.47 17.78 -6.04
CA PRO A 745 -28.81 18.85 -6.80
C PRO A 745 -29.35 19.08 -8.22
N HIS A 746 -29.97 18.07 -8.82
CA HIS A 746 -30.53 18.12 -10.18
C HIS A 746 -32.01 18.55 -10.21
N ALA A 747 -32.66 18.69 -9.06
CA ALA A 747 -34.03 19.13 -8.99
C ALA A 747 -34.15 20.61 -9.41
N PRO A 748 -35.22 21.00 -10.12
CA PRO A 748 -35.45 22.40 -10.49
C PRO A 748 -35.46 23.31 -9.26
N GLY A 749 -34.62 24.35 -9.29
CA GLY A 749 -34.53 25.33 -8.20
C GLY A 749 -33.94 24.82 -6.89
N ALA A 750 -33.30 23.64 -6.84
CA ALA A 750 -32.79 23.04 -5.59
C ALA A 750 -31.95 23.99 -4.75
N LEU A 751 -30.99 24.71 -5.37
CA LEU A 751 -30.15 25.71 -4.69
C LEU A 751 -30.98 26.81 -4.04
N LEU A 752 -31.98 27.33 -4.74
CA LEU A 752 -32.85 28.39 -4.24
C LEU A 752 -33.75 27.88 -3.10
N LYS A 753 -34.33 26.68 -3.26
CA LYS A 753 -35.11 26.00 -2.22
C LYS A 753 -34.29 25.82 -0.94
N ALA A 754 -33.06 25.32 -1.06
CA ALA A 754 -32.16 25.18 0.08
C ALA A 754 -31.77 26.54 0.69
N ALA A 755 -31.60 27.59 -0.11
CA ALA A 755 -31.32 28.94 0.39
C ALA A 755 -32.45 29.47 1.28
N PHE A 756 -33.72 29.30 0.88
CA PHE A 756 -34.87 29.68 1.72
C PHE A 756 -34.89 28.94 3.07
N ILE A 757 -34.53 27.66 3.07
CA ILE A 757 -34.48 26.84 4.29
C ILE A 757 -33.30 27.26 5.17
N CYS A 758 -32.10 27.40 4.61
CA CYS A 758 -30.88 27.72 5.34
C CYS A 758 -30.88 29.15 5.92
N THR A 759 -31.49 30.11 5.22
CA THR A 759 -31.67 31.49 5.72
C THR A 759 -32.81 31.61 6.75
N GLN A 760 -33.54 30.51 7.01
CA GLN A 760 -34.72 30.44 7.87
C GLN A 760 -35.83 31.42 7.46
N VAL A 761 -35.91 31.74 6.17
CA VAL A 761 -37.08 32.42 5.61
C VAL A 761 -38.26 31.45 5.54
N VAL A 762 -37.97 30.16 5.32
CA VAL A 762 -38.93 29.06 5.42
C VAL A 762 -38.42 28.02 6.43
N GLN A 763 -39.27 27.62 7.37
CA GLN A 763 -39.01 26.51 8.27
C GLN A 763 -39.45 25.20 7.61
N PHE A 764 -38.49 24.30 7.39
CA PHE A 764 -38.72 23.00 6.77
C PHE A 764 -37.91 21.89 7.49
N PRO A 765 -38.54 20.76 7.88
CA PRO A 765 -39.98 20.48 7.81
C PRO A 765 -40.78 21.30 8.84
N SER A 766 -42.06 21.55 8.57
CA SER A 766 -42.97 22.26 9.47
C SER A 766 -44.41 21.79 9.30
N GLN A 767 -45.22 21.92 10.35
CA GLN A 767 -46.68 21.71 10.29
C GLN A 767 -47.42 22.95 9.77
N THR A 768 -46.77 24.12 9.80
CA THR A 768 -47.34 25.38 9.30
C THR A 768 -47.19 25.44 7.77
N PRO A 769 -48.29 25.63 7.00
CA PRO A 769 -48.22 25.74 5.54
C PRO A 769 -47.32 26.88 5.07
N LEU A 770 -46.71 26.73 3.89
CA LEU A 770 -45.78 27.72 3.32
C LEU A 770 -46.40 29.12 3.25
N GLN A 771 -47.63 29.23 2.75
CA GLN A 771 -48.33 30.51 2.61
C GLN A 771 -48.52 31.23 3.95
N ALA A 772 -48.82 30.49 5.02
CA ALA A 772 -48.98 31.03 6.37
C ALA A 772 -47.63 31.54 6.92
N GLN A 773 -46.55 30.76 6.77
CA GLN A 773 -45.20 31.18 7.17
C GLN A 773 -44.78 32.48 6.48
N LEU A 774 -45.07 32.62 5.18
CA LEU A 774 -44.72 33.81 4.40
C LEU A 774 -45.56 35.04 4.80
N MET A 775 -46.87 34.85 4.96
CA MET A 775 -47.78 35.93 5.32
C MET A 775 -47.51 36.46 6.74
N GLU A 776 -47.35 35.57 7.72
CA GLU A 776 -47.17 35.93 9.13
C GLU A 776 -45.83 36.63 9.39
N ASN A 777 -44.75 36.17 8.76
CA ASN A 777 -43.40 36.68 9.04
C ASN A 777 -42.99 37.86 8.14
N PHE A 778 -43.53 37.94 6.92
CA PHE A 778 -43.04 38.88 5.90
C PHE A 778 -44.14 39.70 5.21
N GLY A 779 -45.42 39.42 5.47
CA GLY A 779 -46.56 40.11 4.88
C GLY A 779 -46.81 39.77 3.40
N GLY A 780 -46.25 38.66 2.91
CA GLY A 780 -46.28 38.25 1.51
C GLY A 780 -45.18 37.26 1.17
N GLY A 781 -45.05 36.90 -0.10
CA GLY A 781 -44.05 35.96 -0.61
C GLY A 781 -42.78 36.62 -1.16
N PHE A 782 -42.00 35.86 -1.93
CA PHE A 782 -40.73 36.31 -2.48
C PHE A 782 -40.58 35.96 -3.96
N GLU A 783 -39.94 36.85 -4.71
CA GLU A 783 -39.54 36.60 -6.09
C GLU A 783 -38.03 36.74 -6.21
N VAL A 784 -37.37 35.71 -6.74
CA VAL A 784 -35.90 35.58 -6.82
C VAL A 784 -35.50 35.40 -8.27
N HIS A 785 -34.63 36.29 -8.79
CA HIS A 785 -34.02 36.16 -10.11
C HIS A 785 -32.53 35.89 -9.97
N THR A 786 -32.01 34.86 -10.63
CA THR A 786 -30.57 34.56 -10.67
C THR A 786 -30.01 34.56 -12.08
N TRP A 787 -28.75 34.96 -12.25
CA TRP A 787 -28.05 34.92 -13.53
C TRP A 787 -26.56 34.58 -13.37
N SER A 788 -25.98 34.04 -14.44
CA SER A 788 -24.53 33.94 -14.60
C SER A 788 -24.14 34.13 -16.07
N LYS A 789 -23.17 35.00 -16.33
CA LYS A 789 -22.53 35.16 -17.65
C LYS A 789 -21.49 34.08 -17.94
N LEU A 790 -21.15 33.24 -16.96
CA LEU A 790 -20.18 32.17 -17.13
C LEU A 790 -20.88 30.86 -17.52
N PRO A 791 -20.27 30.05 -18.40
CA PRO A 791 -20.82 28.74 -18.73
C PRO A 791 -20.89 27.84 -17.50
N HIS A 792 -21.90 26.96 -17.46
CA HIS A 792 -21.97 25.94 -16.42
C HIS A 792 -20.74 25.02 -16.48
N GLY A 793 -20.15 24.71 -15.33
CA GLY A 793 -18.90 23.94 -15.28
C GLY A 793 -17.65 24.72 -15.70
N SER A 794 -17.68 26.06 -15.63
CA SER A 794 -16.54 26.96 -15.87
C SER A 794 -15.31 26.63 -15.02
N GLY A 795 -15.51 26.06 -13.83
CA GLY A 795 -14.43 25.86 -12.84
C GLY A 795 -14.12 27.12 -12.02
N LEU A 796 -14.93 28.18 -12.13
CA LEU A 796 -14.75 29.48 -11.44
C LEU A 796 -15.69 29.66 -10.23
N GLY A 797 -16.07 28.57 -9.57
CA GLY A 797 -16.88 28.61 -8.34
C GLY A 797 -18.33 29.12 -8.51
N THR A 798 -18.86 29.12 -9.73
CA THR A 798 -20.12 29.80 -10.07
C THR A 798 -21.31 29.42 -9.18
N SER A 799 -21.45 28.14 -8.83
CA SER A 799 -22.58 27.67 -8.01
C SER A 799 -22.51 28.19 -6.57
N SER A 800 -21.35 28.09 -5.93
CA SER A 800 -21.13 28.51 -4.55
C SER A 800 -21.21 30.03 -4.39
N ILE A 801 -20.65 30.77 -5.35
CA ILE A 801 -20.75 32.23 -5.38
C ILE A 801 -22.20 32.66 -5.59
N LEU A 802 -22.95 31.98 -6.47
CA LEU A 802 -24.37 32.25 -6.67
C LEU A 802 -25.18 31.96 -5.40
N ALA A 803 -24.88 30.88 -4.67
CA ALA A 803 -25.49 30.60 -3.37
C ALA A 803 -25.21 31.76 -2.39
N GLY A 804 -23.98 32.28 -2.34
CA GLY A 804 -23.65 33.46 -1.55
C GLY A 804 -24.46 34.69 -1.93
N ALA A 805 -24.62 34.98 -3.23
CA ALA A 805 -25.43 36.10 -3.72
C ALA A 805 -26.91 35.96 -3.34
N VAL A 806 -27.47 34.76 -3.46
CA VAL A 806 -28.85 34.45 -3.08
C VAL A 806 -29.05 34.56 -1.58
N MET A 807 -28.13 34.03 -0.76
CA MET A 807 -28.23 34.14 0.70
C MET A 807 -28.09 35.59 1.18
N ALA A 808 -27.16 36.36 0.61
CA ALA A 808 -27.00 37.78 0.95
C ALA A 808 -28.26 38.60 0.60
N SER A 809 -28.84 38.38 -0.58
CA SER A 809 -30.09 39.04 -0.98
C SER A 809 -31.28 38.59 -0.13
N LEU A 810 -31.41 37.30 0.18
CA LEU A 810 -32.45 36.75 1.06
C LEU A 810 -32.37 37.28 2.48
N TYR A 811 -31.18 37.35 3.09
CA TYR A 811 -31.03 37.97 4.41
C TYR A 811 -31.51 39.42 4.37
N ARG A 812 -31.01 40.22 3.41
CA ARG A 812 -31.32 41.66 3.34
C ARG A 812 -32.80 41.93 3.11
N VAL A 813 -33.46 41.19 2.22
CA VAL A 813 -34.90 41.34 1.93
C VAL A 813 -35.78 40.86 3.09
N ALA A 814 -35.28 39.93 3.91
CA ALA A 814 -35.92 39.45 5.13
C ALA A 814 -35.64 40.31 6.37
N GLY A 815 -35.01 41.49 6.20
CA GLY A 815 -34.71 42.40 7.32
C GLY A 815 -33.50 41.95 8.15
N LYS A 816 -32.60 41.16 7.58
CA LYS A 816 -31.37 40.67 8.23
C LYS A 816 -30.12 41.12 7.45
N ALA A 817 -28.99 41.25 8.12
CA ALA A 817 -27.68 41.45 7.49
C ALA A 817 -26.70 40.40 8.01
N ALA A 818 -25.83 39.90 7.12
CA ALA A 818 -24.79 38.93 7.46
C ALA A 818 -23.43 39.49 7.05
N SER A 819 -22.41 39.27 7.88
CA SER A 819 -21.02 39.58 7.52
C SER A 819 -20.52 38.62 6.43
N THR A 820 -19.43 38.97 5.75
CA THR A 820 -18.79 38.08 4.77
C THR A 820 -18.34 36.76 5.41
N GLU A 821 -17.82 36.79 6.64
CA GLU A 821 -17.45 35.59 7.39
C GLU A 821 -18.68 34.70 7.64
N SER A 822 -19.81 35.29 8.06
CA SER A 822 -21.07 34.56 8.24
C SER A 822 -21.57 33.96 6.92
N LEU A 823 -21.46 34.70 5.81
CA LEU A 823 -21.90 34.23 4.49
C LEU A 823 -21.08 33.03 3.99
N ILE A 824 -19.75 33.01 4.21
CA ILE A 824 -18.89 31.88 3.85
C ILE A 824 -19.40 30.60 4.54
N HIS A 825 -19.61 30.65 5.86
CA HIS A 825 -20.09 29.49 6.62
C HIS A 825 -21.56 29.15 6.30
N ALA A 826 -22.38 30.15 5.98
CA ALA A 826 -23.78 29.93 5.57
C ALA A 826 -23.89 29.19 4.23
N VAL A 827 -23.01 29.50 3.27
CA VAL A 827 -22.94 28.79 2.00
C VAL A 827 -22.39 27.37 2.20
N LEU A 828 -21.37 27.19 3.04
CA LEU A 828 -20.89 25.84 3.40
C LEU A 828 -22.03 24.98 3.96
N HIS A 829 -22.82 25.53 4.88
CA HIS A 829 -24.00 24.85 5.43
C HIS A 829 -25.04 24.51 4.35
N LEU A 830 -25.28 25.43 3.43
CA LEU A 830 -26.21 25.23 2.32
C LEU A 830 -25.77 24.12 1.36
N GLU A 831 -24.50 24.07 0.97
CA GLU A 831 -23.99 23.04 0.06
C GLU A 831 -24.04 21.63 0.66
N GLN A 832 -23.81 21.54 1.97
CA GLN A 832 -24.01 20.31 2.71
C GLN A 832 -25.48 19.88 2.70
N ARG A 833 -26.43 20.79 2.90
CA ARG A 833 -27.88 20.53 2.78
C ARG A 833 -28.28 20.13 1.36
N LEU A 834 -27.61 20.66 0.34
CA LEU A 834 -27.82 20.28 -1.07
C LEU A 834 -27.21 18.93 -1.44
N THR A 835 -26.36 18.33 -0.62
CA THR A 835 -25.60 17.11 -0.90
C THR A 835 -24.58 17.23 -2.05
N THR A 836 -24.30 18.45 -2.52
CA THR A 836 -23.25 18.69 -3.53
C THR A 836 -21.85 18.57 -2.95
N GLY A 837 -21.70 18.88 -1.66
CA GLY A 837 -20.38 18.95 -1.01
C GLY A 837 -19.47 19.98 -1.69
N GLY A 838 -18.17 19.91 -1.37
CA GLY A 838 -17.16 20.83 -1.88
C GLY A 838 -16.31 21.42 -0.76
N GLY A 839 -15.23 22.10 -1.15
CA GLY A 839 -14.41 22.87 -0.22
C GLY A 839 -14.88 24.32 -0.07
N TRP A 840 -14.18 25.08 0.78
CA TRP A 840 -14.55 26.47 1.11
C TRP A 840 -13.92 27.54 0.21
N GLN A 841 -13.08 27.16 -0.75
CA GLN A 841 -12.35 28.12 -1.60
C GLN A 841 -13.28 28.97 -2.49
N ASP A 842 -14.39 28.40 -2.97
CA ASP A 842 -15.25 29.10 -3.93
C ASP A 842 -15.94 30.31 -3.29
N GLN A 843 -16.37 30.17 -2.03
CA GLN A 843 -17.04 31.21 -1.27
C GLN A 843 -16.04 32.28 -0.82
N VAL A 844 -14.86 31.86 -0.35
CA VAL A 844 -13.77 32.80 -0.02
C VAL A 844 -13.37 33.59 -1.26
N GLY A 845 -13.15 32.90 -2.37
CA GLY A 845 -12.68 33.46 -3.62
C GLY A 845 -13.63 34.50 -4.23
N GLY A 846 -14.95 34.27 -4.21
CA GLY A 846 -15.91 35.14 -4.87
C GLY A 846 -16.65 36.14 -3.97
N LEU A 847 -16.69 35.92 -2.65
CA LEU A 847 -17.35 36.84 -1.71
C LEU A 847 -16.37 37.82 -1.07
N VAL A 848 -15.11 37.43 -0.90
CA VAL A 848 -14.09 38.31 -0.31
C VAL A 848 -13.42 39.13 -1.42
N PRO A 849 -13.24 40.46 -1.28
CA PRO A 849 -12.55 41.27 -2.28
C PRO A 849 -11.07 40.87 -2.46
N GLY A 850 -10.50 41.25 -3.60
CA GLY A 850 -9.07 41.31 -3.84
C GLY A 850 -8.36 39.96 -3.85
N ILE A 851 -7.08 40.03 -3.48
CA ILE A 851 -6.13 38.92 -3.37
C ILE A 851 -6.06 38.51 -1.91
N LYS A 852 -6.34 37.24 -1.60
CA LYS A 852 -6.42 36.75 -0.23
C LYS A 852 -5.91 35.32 -0.10
N ILE A 853 -5.69 34.93 1.14
CA ILE A 853 -5.48 33.54 1.53
C ILE A 853 -6.51 33.15 2.58
N GLY A 854 -7.27 32.10 2.28
CA GLY A 854 -8.13 31.43 3.26
C GLY A 854 -7.36 30.33 3.97
N ARG A 855 -7.66 30.11 5.25
CA ARG A 855 -7.05 29.06 6.08
C ARG A 855 -8.09 28.37 6.96
N SER A 856 -7.80 27.11 7.28
CA SER A 856 -8.54 26.32 8.26
C SER A 856 -7.57 25.50 9.10
N LYS A 857 -7.91 25.29 10.37
CA LYS A 857 -7.16 24.40 11.27
C LYS A 857 -7.72 22.99 11.19
N ALA A 858 -6.88 22.00 11.52
CA ALA A 858 -7.24 20.59 11.69
C ALA A 858 -8.15 20.37 12.92
N GLN A 859 -9.34 20.95 12.91
CA GLN A 859 -10.29 20.85 14.02
C GLN A 859 -11.74 21.05 13.56
N LEU A 860 -12.66 20.51 14.38
CA LEU A 860 -14.08 20.82 14.32
C LEU A 860 -14.49 21.67 15.54
N PRO A 861 -15.49 22.55 15.40
CA PRO A 861 -16.20 22.90 14.17
C PRO A 861 -15.31 23.63 13.15
N LEU A 862 -15.53 23.33 11.86
CA LEU A 862 -14.74 23.90 10.76
C LEU A 862 -14.93 25.41 10.71
N ARG A 863 -13.84 26.15 10.91
CA ARG A 863 -13.78 27.61 10.79
C ARG A 863 -12.82 28.01 9.69
N VAL A 864 -13.27 28.91 8.83
CA VAL A 864 -12.47 29.49 7.76
C VAL A 864 -12.04 30.89 8.19
N GLU A 865 -10.73 31.13 8.21
CA GLU A 865 -10.12 32.42 8.50
C GLU A 865 -9.56 33.00 7.20
N VAL A 866 -9.84 34.26 6.89
CA VAL A 866 -9.41 34.89 5.63
C VAL A 866 -8.50 36.07 5.92
N GLU A 867 -7.34 36.09 5.28
CA GLU A 867 -6.36 37.18 5.35
C GLU A 867 -6.23 37.84 3.97
N GLN A 868 -6.37 39.16 3.93
CA GLN A 868 -6.05 39.94 2.73
C GLN A 868 -4.53 39.96 2.51
N ILE A 869 -4.08 39.64 1.29
CA ILE A 869 -2.67 39.69 0.94
C ILE A 869 -2.35 41.10 0.45
N LEU A 870 -1.57 41.83 1.24
CA LEU A 870 -1.04 43.13 0.83
C LEU A 870 0.04 42.93 -0.23
N VAL A 871 -0.18 43.50 -1.41
CA VAL A 871 0.76 43.46 -2.54
C VAL A 871 1.44 44.82 -2.74
N PRO A 872 2.64 44.87 -3.35
CA PRO A 872 3.32 46.14 -3.62
C PRO A 872 2.51 47.08 -4.52
N ASP A 873 2.75 48.39 -4.39
CA ASP A 873 2.11 49.41 -5.22
C ASP A 873 2.31 49.13 -6.71
N GLY A 874 1.23 49.19 -7.48
CA GLY A 874 1.22 48.89 -8.91
C GLY A 874 1.22 47.41 -9.27
N PHE A 875 1.49 46.48 -8.33
CA PHE A 875 1.55 45.06 -8.65
C PHE A 875 0.19 44.46 -9.07
N THR A 876 -0.92 45.00 -8.53
CA THR A 876 -2.26 44.61 -8.99
C THR A 876 -2.44 44.88 -10.50
N GLN A 877 -1.92 46.01 -10.99
CA GLN A 877 -1.97 46.33 -12.42
C GLN A 877 -1.06 45.40 -13.23
N THR A 878 0.14 45.10 -12.71
CA THR A 878 1.02 44.07 -13.31
C THR A 878 0.31 42.73 -13.43
N LEU A 879 -0.42 42.30 -12.38
CA LEU A 879 -1.17 41.05 -12.43
C LEU A 879 -2.29 41.12 -13.49
N ASN A 880 -3.05 42.21 -13.55
CA ASN A 880 -4.09 42.42 -14.58
C ASN A 880 -3.52 42.38 -16.01
N ASP A 881 -2.31 42.92 -16.22
CA ASP A 881 -1.66 42.92 -17.52
C ASP A 881 -1.12 41.53 -17.93
N HIS A 882 -0.93 40.60 -16.99
CA HIS A 882 -0.32 39.30 -17.24
C HIS A 882 -1.27 38.10 -17.05
N LEU A 883 -2.41 38.28 -16.39
CA LEU A 883 -3.36 37.21 -16.08
C LEU A 883 -4.45 37.11 -17.16
N LEU A 884 -4.65 35.92 -17.72
CA LEU A 884 -5.69 35.65 -18.70
C LEU A 884 -6.44 34.35 -18.37
N LEU A 885 -7.69 34.26 -18.85
CA LEU A 885 -8.48 33.05 -18.80
C LEU A 885 -8.70 32.49 -20.21
N VAL A 886 -8.41 31.22 -20.41
CA VAL A 886 -8.67 30.50 -21.67
C VAL A 886 -9.78 29.48 -21.45
N TYR A 887 -10.95 29.68 -22.05
CA TYR A 887 -12.00 28.67 -22.05
C TYR A 887 -11.63 27.56 -23.01
N THR A 888 -11.57 26.33 -22.51
CA THR A 888 -11.07 25.17 -23.27
C THR A 888 -12.07 24.59 -24.27
N GLY A 889 -13.33 25.05 -24.27
CA GLY A 889 -14.41 24.47 -25.08
C GLY A 889 -14.89 23.09 -24.62
N LYS A 890 -14.25 22.52 -23.59
CA LYS A 890 -14.61 21.23 -23.02
C LYS A 890 -15.45 21.44 -21.76
N THR A 891 -16.68 20.94 -21.80
CA THR A 891 -17.50 20.79 -20.59
C THR A 891 -16.94 19.65 -19.75
N ARG A 892 -16.99 19.82 -18.42
CA ARG A 892 -16.48 18.85 -17.45
C ARG A 892 -17.24 17.52 -17.54
N LEU A 893 -16.61 16.52 -18.17
CA LEU A 893 -17.10 15.13 -18.19
C LEU A 893 -16.73 14.38 -16.89
N ALA A 894 -15.67 14.82 -16.19
CA ALA A 894 -15.14 14.20 -14.98
C ALA A 894 -15.98 14.57 -13.74
N ARG A 895 -17.13 13.92 -13.59
CA ARG A 895 -18.08 14.11 -12.46
C ARG A 895 -17.57 13.57 -11.12
N ASN A 896 -16.57 12.68 -11.10
CA ASN A 896 -16.19 11.95 -9.88
C ASN A 896 -14.84 12.34 -9.28
N LEU A 897 -14.15 13.37 -9.79
CA LEU A 897 -12.82 13.76 -9.29
C LEU A 897 -12.81 14.01 -7.78
N LEU A 898 -13.86 14.66 -7.24
CA LEU A 898 -14.01 14.88 -5.81
C LEU A 898 -14.10 13.56 -5.02
N GLN A 899 -14.85 12.57 -5.55
CA GLN A 899 -14.97 11.27 -4.90
C GLN A 899 -13.62 10.54 -4.89
N ASP A 900 -12.86 10.63 -5.97
CA ASP A 900 -11.53 10.03 -6.05
C ASP A 900 -10.56 10.68 -5.05
N VAL A 901 -10.60 12.01 -4.92
CA VAL A 901 -9.82 12.77 -3.92
C VAL A 901 -10.14 12.30 -2.50
N VAL A 902 -11.42 12.23 -2.13
CA VAL A 902 -11.84 11.83 -0.78
C VAL A 902 -11.50 10.36 -0.51
N ARG A 903 -11.73 9.47 -1.49
CA ARG A 903 -11.38 8.04 -1.40
C ARG A 903 -9.88 7.85 -1.16
N ASN A 904 -9.06 8.53 -1.96
CA ASN A 904 -7.61 8.47 -1.87
C ASN A 904 -7.09 9.03 -0.54
N TRP A 905 -7.73 10.08 -0.02
CA TRP A 905 -7.44 10.63 1.30
C TRP A 905 -7.76 9.65 2.42
N TYR A 906 -8.96 9.05 2.44
CA TYR A 906 -9.32 8.09 3.50
C TYR A 906 -8.53 6.78 3.42
N ALA A 907 -8.16 6.36 2.21
CA ALA A 907 -7.21 5.27 2.01
C ALA A 907 -5.80 5.60 2.54
N ARG A 908 -5.52 6.87 2.89
CA ARG A 908 -4.22 7.39 3.32
C ARG A 908 -3.09 6.95 2.40
N LEU A 909 -3.31 7.06 1.09
CA LEU A 909 -2.25 6.78 0.12
C LEU A 909 -1.07 7.71 0.40
N PRO A 910 0.18 7.20 0.55
CA PRO A 910 1.31 8.02 0.96
C PRO A 910 1.53 9.26 0.09
N SER A 911 1.37 9.12 -1.24
CA SER A 911 1.49 10.23 -2.18
C SER A 911 0.45 11.32 -1.98
N ILE A 912 -0.74 10.97 -1.47
CA ILE A 912 -1.86 11.90 -1.29
C ILE A 912 -1.72 12.66 0.03
N VAL A 913 -1.32 11.96 1.10
CA VAL A 913 -1.04 12.59 2.40
C VAL A 913 0.10 13.61 2.26
N GLN A 914 1.23 13.19 1.67
CA GLN A 914 2.37 14.10 1.42
C GLN A 914 2.00 15.27 0.50
N ASN A 915 1.11 15.05 -0.46
CA ASN A 915 0.70 16.10 -1.37
C ASN A 915 -0.29 17.09 -0.72
N ALA A 916 -1.03 16.70 0.32
CA ALA A 916 -1.84 17.63 1.10
C ALA A 916 -0.96 18.64 1.88
N ASP A 917 0.13 18.16 2.50
CA ASP A 917 1.16 19.04 3.09
C ASP A 917 1.73 19.99 2.02
N ALA A 918 2.10 19.44 0.86
CA ALA A 918 2.69 20.20 -0.23
C ALA A 918 1.74 21.28 -0.80
N LEU A 919 0.43 21.01 -0.87
CA LEU A 919 -0.58 21.98 -1.28
C LEU A 919 -0.62 23.18 -0.33
N VAL A 920 -0.65 22.92 0.99
CA VAL A 920 -0.65 23.98 2.00
C VAL A 920 0.65 24.79 1.96
N SER A 921 1.79 24.11 1.89
CA SER A 921 3.10 24.79 1.80
C SER A 921 3.22 25.65 0.55
N ASN A 922 2.75 25.16 -0.61
CA ASN A 922 2.75 25.90 -1.86
C ASN A 922 1.75 27.07 -1.85
N ALA A 923 0.66 26.99 -1.08
CA ALA A 923 -0.25 28.12 -0.89
C ALA A 923 0.43 29.25 -0.10
N GLU A 924 1.18 28.92 0.95
CA GLU A 924 1.94 29.92 1.72
C GLU A 924 3.08 30.55 0.89
N GLU A 925 3.78 29.75 0.09
CA GLU A 925 4.81 30.25 -0.85
C GLU A 925 4.19 31.17 -1.91
N CYS A 926 3.03 30.78 -2.45
CA CYS A 926 2.27 31.62 -3.38
C CYS A 926 1.83 32.94 -2.74
N ALA A 927 1.38 32.92 -1.49
CA ALA A 927 1.04 34.14 -0.75
C ALA A 927 2.27 35.03 -0.56
N GLN A 928 3.43 34.45 -0.26
CA GLN A 928 4.69 35.18 -0.13
C GLN A 928 5.15 35.81 -1.45
N ALA A 929 5.01 35.09 -2.57
CA ALA A 929 5.31 35.61 -3.91
C ALA A 929 4.47 36.86 -4.24
N LEU A 930 3.18 36.83 -3.89
CA LEU A 930 2.27 37.97 -4.05
C LEU A 930 2.69 39.16 -3.17
N ARG A 931 3.04 38.93 -1.90
CA ARG A 931 3.53 39.99 -1.00
C ARG A 931 4.81 40.66 -1.51
N GLN A 932 5.66 39.91 -2.20
CA GLN A 932 6.92 40.40 -2.76
C GLN A 932 6.76 41.03 -4.16
N GLY A 933 5.63 40.82 -4.82
CA GLY A 933 5.44 41.21 -6.22
C GLY A 933 6.30 40.39 -7.20
N ASP A 934 6.64 39.13 -6.85
CA ASP A 934 7.45 38.25 -7.70
C ASP A 934 6.56 37.43 -8.65
N LEU A 935 6.42 37.92 -9.87
CA LEU A 935 5.60 37.30 -10.92
C LEU A 935 6.16 35.94 -11.37
N LEU A 936 7.49 35.76 -11.36
CA LEU A 936 8.13 34.52 -11.78
C LEU A 936 7.89 33.42 -10.73
N LEU A 937 8.08 33.75 -9.45
CA LEU A 937 7.79 32.83 -8.35
C LEU A 937 6.29 32.47 -8.30
N LEU A 938 5.41 33.45 -8.53
CA LEU A 938 3.97 33.19 -8.65
C LEU A 938 3.64 32.16 -9.74
N GLY A 939 4.27 32.29 -10.92
CA GLY A 939 4.10 31.31 -11.99
C GLY A 939 4.61 29.92 -11.63
N LYS A 940 5.75 29.82 -10.93
CA LYS A 940 6.25 28.54 -10.40
C LYS A 940 5.29 27.90 -9.41
N CYS A 941 4.70 28.69 -8.51
CA CYS A 941 3.69 28.21 -7.56
C CYS A 941 2.45 27.66 -8.29
N LEU A 942 2.00 28.35 -9.35
CA LEU A 942 0.86 27.95 -10.17
C LEU A 942 1.11 26.63 -10.93
N ASP A 943 2.30 26.46 -11.52
CA ASP A 943 2.69 25.20 -12.18
C ASP A 943 2.87 24.06 -11.16
N GLY A 944 3.47 24.35 -10.00
CA GLY A 944 3.56 23.41 -8.87
C GLY A 944 2.18 22.95 -8.40
N TYR A 945 1.26 23.90 -8.24
CA TYR A 945 -0.14 23.63 -7.89
C TYR A 945 -0.82 22.75 -8.93
N TRP A 946 -0.56 22.97 -10.23
CA TRP A 946 -1.11 22.10 -11.28
C TRP A 946 -0.62 20.64 -11.15
N GLN A 947 0.65 20.42 -10.85
CA GLN A 947 1.15 19.06 -10.61
C GLN A 947 0.53 18.44 -9.36
N GLN A 948 0.43 19.20 -8.27
CA GLN A 948 -0.20 18.76 -7.02
C GLN A 948 -1.67 18.38 -7.24
N LYS A 949 -2.39 19.14 -8.06
CA LYS A 949 -3.78 18.88 -8.41
C LYS A 949 -3.97 17.60 -9.22
N LYS A 950 -3.06 17.30 -10.14
CA LYS A 950 -3.02 16.02 -10.87
C LYS A 950 -2.74 14.84 -9.95
N CYS A 951 -1.92 15.03 -8.91
CA CYS A 951 -1.70 14.02 -7.87
C CYS A 951 -2.98 13.73 -7.08
N MET A 952 -3.69 14.78 -6.62
CA MET A 952 -4.95 14.61 -5.88
C MET A 952 -6.05 13.94 -6.72
N ALA A 953 -6.19 14.37 -7.98
CA ALA A 953 -7.28 13.99 -8.85
C ALA A 953 -6.76 13.46 -10.21
N PRO A 954 -6.31 12.19 -10.28
CA PRO A 954 -5.92 11.57 -11.54
C PRO A 954 -7.06 11.66 -12.58
N GLY A 955 -6.76 12.20 -13.76
CA GLY A 955 -7.77 12.42 -14.82
C GLY A 955 -8.32 13.85 -14.89
N CYS A 956 -7.81 14.79 -14.09
CA CYS A 956 -8.18 16.21 -14.19
C CYS A 956 -7.64 16.91 -15.46
N GLU A 957 -6.73 16.29 -16.21
CA GLU A 957 -6.14 16.82 -17.46
C GLU A 957 -6.59 15.99 -18.68
N PRO A 958 -7.67 16.37 -19.37
CA PRO A 958 -8.03 15.75 -20.65
C PRO A 958 -6.94 15.99 -21.70
N LEU A 959 -6.76 15.06 -22.65
CA LEU A 959 -5.75 15.16 -23.72
C LEU A 959 -5.76 16.51 -24.47
N ALA A 960 -6.94 17.07 -24.77
CA ALA A 960 -7.05 18.36 -25.45
C ALA A 960 -6.54 19.53 -24.60
N VAL A 961 -6.76 19.46 -23.27
CA VAL A 961 -6.22 20.45 -22.33
C VAL A 961 -4.70 20.30 -22.24
N GLY A 962 -4.18 19.09 -22.12
CA GLY A 962 -2.73 18.85 -22.10
C GLY A 962 -2.02 19.38 -23.34
N ARG A 963 -2.63 19.25 -24.53
CA ARG A 963 -2.12 19.86 -25.78
C ARG A 963 -2.13 21.39 -25.73
N MET A 964 -3.24 21.99 -25.27
CA MET A 964 -3.37 23.44 -25.12
C MET A 964 -2.30 24.00 -24.16
N MET A 965 -2.14 23.35 -23.01
CA MET A 965 -1.11 23.72 -22.03
C MET A 965 0.30 23.57 -22.62
N GLY A 966 0.59 22.47 -23.34
CA GLY A 966 1.86 22.29 -24.03
C GLY A 966 2.18 23.39 -25.05
N ALA A 967 1.19 23.86 -25.81
CA ALA A 967 1.35 24.96 -26.77
C ALA A 967 1.59 26.32 -26.09
N LEU A 968 1.00 26.55 -24.91
CA LEU A 968 1.13 27.81 -24.16
C LEU A 968 2.41 27.88 -23.31
N GLN A 969 2.99 26.74 -22.91
CA GLN A 969 4.13 26.66 -21.98
C GLN A 969 5.30 27.61 -22.31
N PRO A 970 5.71 27.84 -23.58
CA PRO A 970 6.79 28.78 -23.89
C PRO A 970 6.48 30.24 -23.52
N TYR A 971 5.19 30.61 -23.46
CA TYR A 971 4.71 31.99 -23.33
C TYR A 971 4.23 32.35 -21.92
N VAL A 972 4.14 31.38 -21.01
CA VAL A 972 3.60 31.56 -19.65
C VAL A 972 4.66 31.29 -18.58
N TYR A 973 4.59 32.00 -17.46
CA TYR A 973 5.32 31.65 -16.24
C TYR A 973 4.70 30.45 -15.53
N GLY A 974 3.38 30.29 -15.64
CA GLY A 974 2.68 29.11 -15.16
C GLY A 974 1.22 29.07 -15.61
N GLN A 975 0.59 27.91 -15.47
CA GLN A 975 -0.78 27.67 -15.91
C GLN A 975 -1.47 26.53 -15.14
N CYS A 976 -2.76 26.68 -14.86
CA CYS A 976 -3.56 25.71 -14.11
C CYS A 976 -5.02 25.74 -14.54
N LEU A 977 -5.69 24.59 -14.65
CA LEU A 977 -7.15 24.57 -14.83
C LEU A 977 -7.84 25.09 -13.57
N ALA A 978 -8.84 25.95 -13.72
CA ALA A 978 -9.63 26.45 -12.61
C ALA A 978 -10.52 25.34 -11.99
N GLY A 979 -10.78 25.41 -10.68
CA GLY A 979 -11.72 24.53 -9.99
C GLY A 979 -11.18 23.12 -9.81
N ALA A 980 -11.90 22.08 -10.18
CA ALA A 980 -11.44 20.69 -9.97
C ALA A 980 -10.76 20.06 -11.21
N GLY A 981 -10.82 20.73 -12.37
CA GLY A 981 -10.30 20.23 -13.65
C GLY A 981 -11.31 19.42 -14.49
N GLY A 982 -10.80 18.76 -15.54
CA GLY A 982 -11.60 17.98 -16.50
C GLY A 982 -12.25 18.80 -17.63
N GLY A 983 -12.01 20.11 -17.69
CA GLY A 983 -12.59 21.06 -18.64
C GLY A 983 -12.73 22.46 -18.02
N GLY A 984 -13.44 23.37 -18.68
CA GLY A 984 -13.68 24.73 -18.19
C GLY A 984 -12.58 25.73 -18.57
N PHE A 985 -12.26 26.65 -17.67
CA PHE A 985 -11.24 27.68 -17.87
C PHE A 985 -9.85 27.23 -17.42
N LEU A 986 -8.84 27.57 -18.22
CA LEU A 986 -7.43 27.54 -17.89
C LEU A 986 -7.00 28.95 -17.45
N CYS A 987 -6.46 29.06 -16.25
CA CYS A 987 -5.81 30.27 -15.75
C CYS A 987 -4.35 30.26 -16.22
N ILE A 988 -3.92 31.34 -16.88
CA ILE A 988 -2.54 31.47 -17.36
C ILE A 988 -1.91 32.78 -16.90
N LEU A 989 -0.64 32.72 -16.54
CA LEU A 989 0.18 33.87 -16.17
C LEU A 989 1.24 34.09 -17.26
N THR A 990 1.10 35.13 -18.08
CA THR A 990 1.94 35.33 -19.27
C THR A 990 3.32 35.91 -18.93
N LYS A 991 4.33 35.61 -19.76
CA LYS A 991 5.69 36.16 -19.57
C LYS A 991 5.80 37.64 -19.90
N ALA A 992 5.09 38.06 -20.95
CA ALA A 992 4.98 39.47 -21.34
C ALA A 992 3.54 39.96 -21.08
N PRO A 993 3.35 41.27 -20.84
CA PRO A 993 2.02 41.83 -20.61
C PRO A 993 1.17 41.81 -21.89
N ARG A 994 -0.15 41.76 -21.72
CA ARG A 994 -1.19 41.96 -22.75
C ARG A 994 -1.03 41.06 -23.98
N GLN A 995 -0.83 39.76 -23.76
CA GLN A 995 -0.57 38.79 -24.83
C GLN A 995 -1.82 38.10 -25.41
N LYS A 996 -3.04 38.60 -25.13
CA LYS A 996 -4.29 37.95 -25.54
C LYS A 996 -4.32 37.57 -27.02
N GLU A 997 -4.03 38.51 -27.92
CA GLU A 997 -4.10 38.32 -29.37
C GLU A 997 -3.00 37.38 -29.86
N ALA A 998 -1.79 37.48 -29.29
CA ALA A 998 -0.67 36.60 -29.63
C ALA A 998 -0.96 35.15 -29.27
N LEU A 999 -1.48 34.91 -28.06
CA LEU A 999 -1.83 33.56 -27.61
C LEU A 999 -3.04 32.99 -28.36
N HIS A 1000 -3.98 33.84 -28.77
CA HIS A 1000 -5.07 33.40 -29.64
C HIS A 1000 -4.55 32.82 -30.95
N GLN A 1001 -3.54 33.44 -31.56
CA GLN A 1001 -2.91 32.92 -32.79
C GLN A 1001 -2.16 31.60 -32.55
N VAL A 1002 -1.43 31.48 -31.43
CA VAL A 1002 -0.76 30.23 -31.05
C VAL A 1002 -1.76 29.07 -30.95
N LEU A 1003 -2.86 29.28 -30.23
CA LEU A 1003 -3.89 28.26 -30.05
C LEU A 1003 -4.64 27.95 -31.35
N ALA A 1004 -4.93 28.96 -32.18
CA ALA A 1004 -5.60 28.76 -33.47
C ALA A 1004 -4.76 27.91 -34.45
N ASN A 1005 -3.44 28.00 -34.36
CA ASN A 1005 -2.50 27.22 -35.18
C ASN A 1005 -2.16 25.84 -34.60
N THR A 1006 -2.69 25.49 -33.42
CA THR A 1006 -2.40 24.21 -32.76
C THR A 1006 -3.41 23.14 -33.19
N GLU A 1007 -2.94 22.07 -33.83
CA GLU A 1007 -3.81 21.00 -34.34
C GLU A 1007 -4.57 20.25 -33.22
N GLY A 1008 -5.86 20.01 -33.46
CA GLY A 1008 -6.72 19.22 -32.58
C GLY A 1008 -7.30 19.98 -31.38
N LEU A 1009 -7.16 21.31 -31.33
CA LEU A 1009 -7.92 22.16 -30.41
C LEU A 1009 -9.30 22.51 -31.02
N GLY A 1010 -10.35 22.43 -30.21
CA GLY A 1010 -11.73 22.80 -30.60
C GLY A 1010 -12.02 24.29 -30.43
N ASN A 1011 -13.29 24.69 -30.32
CA ASN A 1011 -13.68 26.08 -30.02
C ASN A 1011 -13.12 26.52 -28.65
N PHE A 1012 -12.16 27.44 -28.64
CA PHE A 1012 -11.63 28.08 -27.44
C PHE A 1012 -11.92 29.59 -27.46
N SER A 1013 -11.84 30.25 -26.31
CA SER A 1013 -11.90 31.72 -26.21
C SER A 1013 -10.96 32.23 -25.13
N ILE A 1014 -10.41 33.43 -25.32
CA ILE A 1014 -9.50 34.08 -24.36
C ILE A 1014 -10.19 35.32 -23.79
N HIS A 1015 -10.20 35.42 -22.47
CA HIS A 1015 -10.91 36.44 -21.70
C HIS A 1015 -9.94 37.26 -20.88
N ASN A 1016 -10.23 38.56 -20.75
CA ASN A 1016 -9.46 39.45 -19.89
C ASN A 1016 -9.90 39.27 -18.44
N VAL A 1017 -8.94 39.39 -17.53
CA VAL A 1017 -9.14 39.19 -16.09
C VAL A 1017 -8.59 40.40 -15.36
N GLU A 1018 -9.39 40.98 -14.48
CA GLU A 1018 -8.95 42.07 -13.61
C GLU A 1018 -9.27 41.74 -12.16
N VAL A 1019 -8.35 42.05 -11.24
CA VAL A 1019 -8.59 41.88 -9.79
C VAL A 1019 -9.73 42.81 -9.35
N ASP A 1020 -10.78 42.23 -8.80
CA ASP A 1020 -11.89 42.98 -8.19
C ASP A 1020 -11.56 43.32 -6.74
N THR A 1021 -11.39 44.60 -6.43
CA THR A 1021 -11.08 45.09 -5.08
C THR A 1021 -12.30 45.35 -4.21
N GLY A 1022 -13.52 45.19 -4.75
CA GLY A 1022 -14.77 45.58 -4.10
C GLY A 1022 -15.59 44.41 -3.52
N GLY A 1023 -15.30 43.17 -3.90
CA GLY A 1023 -16.03 41.97 -3.46
C GLY A 1023 -17.45 41.93 -4.02
N PHE A 1024 -18.37 41.26 -3.33
CA PHE A 1024 -19.79 41.38 -3.69
C PHE A 1024 -20.36 42.74 -3.26
N SER A 1025 -21.34 43.25 -3.99
CA SER A 1025 -22.11 44.44 -3.59
C SER A 1025 -23.58 44.09 -3.36
N VAL A 1026 -24.22 44.76 -2.40
CA VAL A 1026 -25.65 44.62 -2.08
C VAL A 1026 -26.31 45.99 -2.23
N GLU A 1027 -27.31 46.10 -3.09
CA GLU A 1027 -28.01 47.35 -3.38
C GLU A 1027 -29.52 47.16 -3.28
N VAL A 1028 -30.24 48.13 -2.69
CA VAL A 1028 -31.70 48.18 -2.75
C VAL A 1028 -32.10 49.04 -3.94
N VAL A 1029 -32.67 48.41 -4.95
CA VAL A 1029 -33.13 49.02 -6.20
C VAL A 1029 -34.64 49.23 -6.12
N GLY A 1030 -35.13 50.34 -6.68
CA GLY A 1030 -36.56 50.67 -6.74
C GLY A 1030 -37.40 49.60 -7.45
N CYS A 1031 -38.73 49.74 -7.37
CA CYS A 1031 -39.65 48.89 -8.13
C CYS A 1031 -39.40 49.07 -9.64
N ASP A 1032 -39.53 47.98 -10.42
CA ASP A 1032 -39.57 48.10 -11.88
C ASP A 1032 -40.77 49.02 -12.22
N THR A 1033 -40.51 50.17 -12.84
CA THR A 1033 -41.58 51.01 -13.40
C THR A 1033 -42.12 50.28 -14.62
N ASP A 1034 -43.41 49.96 -14.59
CA ASP A 1034 -44.16 49.26 -15.64
C ASP A 1034 -43.89 49.79 -17.06
#